data_AF-A0A7Y7TJL8-F1
#
_entry.id   AF-A0A7Y7TJL8-F1
#
_cell.length_a   1.000
_cell.length_b   1.000
_cell.length_c   1.000
_cell.angle_alpha   90.00
_cell.angle_beta   90.00
_cell.angle_gamma   90.00
#
_symmetry.space_group_name_H-M   'P 1'
#
loop_
_entity.id
_entity.type
_entity.pdbx_description
1 polymer ?
#
loop_
_entity_poly.entity_id
_entity_poly.type
_entity_poly.pdbx_seq_one_letter_code
_entity_poly.pdbx_strand_id
1 'polypeptide(L)'
;MKKIIILLFSISILISCRKESDSTPPTPEVTTMENMVVSQNFNYKTSQDVSIELKAQDNSGIPLKQIRFNVLTDLKASKGSNIVSGATDDNGELKLNIPLPSYYDSVVVTTDYIGLINEIKLPIIGGKATYTFGGINNKKSSYEVITPKATSFIKYLGSYNAQGLPLYLQIKDPIDQSLLKDINSWLPEYKSVPTNNPQYLASSNETNVIINQLADVYVTFVHEGAGYMNVLGFYTYNKNNPPTSASQIDSITIILPNASLAGSGGALSSGDKVKIGTFPANTGIGWVLFANGWTGSSVNANATKYYSDPSFNPETSATYKQHTVLLHDATRGLFLCGFEDMNRNPNVGSDNDFNDIVFYVKSNPVQAISQNNVYQANQISDDSDGDGTSNSQDDYPSDATKSFNNYYPSKTQFGTLAFEDLWPSKGDYDFNDVVVDYQYNYVTNASNYVLSIQATFIVKATGAGFLDGFGFQIPGLLSSAVKSVTGTHLTETGFISTMSNGLEANQSKATIIVFDNAWKNFTNITGVNPDGYSGINTVINGRKGTPDTLNINILLNQPIKTSLLGAPPYNPFIIANKQRGKEIHLADQAPTDLADRSLFGTSNDNSIPLTGRYYKTVNNLPWGLNIVEKFNYPTEKSKIIQGYLKFAYWAQSSGSQYKDWYKSSNGYRNASYIYPY
;
A
#
# COMPACT_ATOMS: atom_id res chain seq x y z
N MET A 1 42.25 22.29 -43.97
CA MET A 1 41.64 21.01 -43.53
C MET A 1 41.15 21.19 -42.10
N LYS A 2 39.83 21.26 -41.92
CA LYS A 2 39.15 21.70 -40.69
C LYS A 2 39.10 20.55 -39.67
N LYS A 3 39.56 20.81 -38.45
CA LYS A 3 39.35 19.94 -37.28
C LYS A 3 37.91 20.11 -36.80
N ILE A 4 37.15 19.02 -36.77
CA ILE A 4 35.78 18.98 -36.26
C ILE A 4 35.88 18.81 -34.73
N ILE A 5 35.43 19.85 -34.01
CA ILE A 5 35.21 19.83 -32.57
C ILE A 5 33.79 19.32 -32.37
N ILE A 6 33.62 18.13 -31.80
CA ILE A 6 32.31 17.62 -31.39
C ILE A 6 32.06 18.12 -29.96
N LEU A 7 31.26 19.18 -29.86
CA LEU A 7 30.73 19.69 -28.61
C LEU A 7 29.53 18.80 -28.21
N LEU A 8 29.69 17.93 -27.21
CA LEU A 8 28.56 17.22 -26.62
C LEU A 8 27.81 18.19 -25.69
N PHE A 9 26.71 18.74 -26.20
CA PHE A 9 25.74 19.49 -25.40
C PHE A 9 24.94 18.49 -24.56
N SER A 10 25.24 18.41 -23.26
CA SER A 10 24.35 17.81 -22.27
C SER A 10 23.13 18.72 -22.09
N ILE A 11 22.03 18.37 -22.75
CA ILE A 11 20.74 19.03 -22.55
C ILE A 11 20.18 18.56 -21.21
N SER A 12 20.34 19.42 -20.20
CA SER A 12 19.58 19.34 -18.95
C SER A 12 18.14 19.73 -19.27
N ILE A 13 17.25 18.74 -19.41
CA ILE A 13 15.81 18.98 -19.50
C ILE A 13 15.33 19.36 -18.09
N LEU A 14 15.38 20.65 -17.78
CA LEU A 14 14.56 21.25 -16.74
C LEU A 14 13.11 21.14 -17.21
N ILE A 15 12.39 20.12 -16.74
CA ILE A 15 10.94 20.05 -16.88
C ILE A 15 10.37 21.12 -15.95
N SER A 16 10.23 22.32 -16.49
CA SER A 16 9.26 23.28 -15.97
C SER A 16 7.88 22.60 -16.10
N CYS A 17 7.20 22.40 -14.98
CA CYS A 17 5.78 22.04 -14.95
C CYS A 17 4.97 23.14 -15.65
N ARG A 18 4.90 23.09 -16.98
CA ARG A 18 3.80 23.68 -17.72
C ARG A 18 2.67 22.68 -17.58
N LYS A 19 1.72 23.00 -16.70
CA LYS A 19 0.37 22.43 -16.75
C LYS A 19 -0.06 22.54 -18.20
N GLU A 20 -0.16 21.43 -18.93
CA GLU A 20 -0.78 21.45 -20.25
C GLU A 20 -2.16 22.08 -20.04
N SER A 21 -2.35 23.27 -20.60
CA SER A 21 -3.68 23.82 -20.74
C SER A 21 -4.44 22.84 -21.62
N ASP A 22 -5.42 22.15 -21.03
CA ASP A 22 -6.54 21.51 -21.72
C ASP A 22 -7.00 22.47 -22.83
N SER A 23 -6.48 22.28 -24.04
CA SER A 23 -6.71 23.15 -25.19
C SER A 23 -7.49 22.44 -26.28
N THR A 24 -8.18 21.37 -25.91
CA THR A 24 -9.41 21.00 -26.60
C THR A 24 -10.42 22.12 -26.37
N PRO A 25 -11.04 22.67 -27.44
CA PRO A 25 -12.09 23.66 -27.27
C PRO A 25 -13.17 23.11 -26.32
N PRO A 26 -13.66 23.90 -25.34
CA PRO A 26 -14.66 23.41 -24.43
C PRO A 26 -15.86 22.92 -25.24
N THR A 27 -16.24 21.66 -25.02
CA THR A 27 -17.50 21.11 -25.50
C THR A 27 -18.62 22.07 -25.08
N PRO A 28 -19.62 22.36 -25.93
CA PRO A 28 -20.69 23.29 -25.57
C PRO A 28 -21.29 22.95 -24.21
N GLU A 29 -21.59 23.97 -23.40
CA GLU A 29 -22.24 23.77 -22.11
C GLU A 29 -23.60 23.07 -22.33
N VAL A 30 -23.73 21.87 -21.78
CA VAL A 30 -24.94 21.07 -21.94
C VAL A 30 -25.87 21.35 -20.76
N THR A 31 -27.08 21.83 -21.06
CA THR A 31 -28.07 22.18 -20.04
C THR A 31 -29.03 21.03 -19.68
N THR A 32 -29.04 19.95 -20.46
CA THR A 32 -29.90 18.76 -20.22
C THR A 32 -29.16 17.46 -20.50
N MET A 33 -29.45 16.40 -19.75
CA MET A 33 -28.79 15.10 -19.90
C MET A 33 -28.97 14.52 -21.32
N GLU A 34 -30.13 14.72 -21.93
CA GLU A 34 -30.51 14.18 -23.23
C GLU A 34 -29.68 14.74 -24.39
N ASN A 35 -29.14 15.94 -24.22
CA ASN A 35 -28.35 16.64 -25.23
C ASN A 35 -26.86 16.29 -25.15
N MET A 36 -26.43 15.47 -24.19
CA MET A 36 -25.04 15.03 -24.10
C MET A 36 -24.69 14.12 -25.28
N VAL A 37 -23.55 14.40 -25.93
CA VAL A 37 -23.02 13.57 -27.01
C VAL A 37 -21.93 12.66 -26.44
N VAL A 38 -22.32 11.45 -26.05
CA VAL A 38 -21.42 10.49 -25.40
C VAL A 38 -21.01 9.41 -26.39
N SER A 39 -19.73 9.04 -26.39
CA SER A 39 -19.21 7.97 -27.24
C SER A 39 -19.92 6.63 -26.96
N GLN A 40 -20.21 5.87 -28.01
CA GLN A 40 -20.81 4.54 -27.86
C GLN A 40 -19.94 3.55 -27.07
N ASN A 41 -18.62 3.78 -27.04
CA ASN A 41 -17.65 2.92 -26.37
C ASN A 41 -17.38 3.35 -24.91
N PHE A 42 -17.98 4.45 -24.46
CA PHE A 42 -17.79 4.93 -23.10
C PHE A 42 -18.75 4.19 -22.15
N ASN A 43 -18.20 3.70 -21.03
CA ASN A 43 -18.90 2.87 -20.05
C ASN A 43 -19.01 3.54 -18.67
N TYR A 44 -18.69 4.84 -18.58
CA TYR A 44 -18.77 5.62 -17.33
C TYR A 44 -17.91 5.09 -16.17
N LYS A 45 -16.87 4.30 -16.45
CA LYS A 45 -15.91 3.84 -15.44
C LYS A 45 -15.07 5.01 -14.93
N THR A 46 -15.04 5.21 -13.62
CA THR A 46 -14.20 6.23 -12.95
C THR A 46 -12.79 5.73 -12.60
N SER A 47 -12.49 4.47 -12.91
CA SER A 47 -11.22 3.81 -12.71
C SER A 47 -10.49 3.41 -14.00
N GLN A 48 -9.19 3.22 -13.88
CA GLN A 48 -8.31 2.61 -14.88
C GLN A 48 -7.80 1.28 -14.33
N ASP A 49 -7.56 0.29 -15.20
CA ASP A 49 -6.95 -0.97 -14.80
C ASP A 49 -5.43 -0.83 -14.79
N VAL A 50 -4.80 -1.17 -13.67
CA VAL A 50 -3.35 -1.00 -13.47
C VAL A 50 -2.73 -2.34 -13.14
N SER A 51 -1.65 -2.67 -13.86
CA SER A 51 -0.80 -3.83 -13.61
C SER A 51 0.42 -3.40 -12.81
N ILE A 52 0.49 -3.84 -11.56
CA ILE A 52 1.63 -3.63 -10.68
C ILE A 52 2.52 -4.87 -10.79
N GLU A 53 3.71 -4.71 -11.34
CA GLU A 53 4.66 -5.80 -11.64
C GLU A 53 5.95 -5.55 -10.84
N LEU A 54 6.11 -6.29 -9.75
CA LEU A 54 7.24 -6.15 -8.82
C LEU A 54 8.16 -7.36 -8.89
N LYS A 55 9.45 -7.12 -8.67
CA LYS A 55 10.44 -8.17 -8.47
C LYS A 55 11.25 -7.92 -7.20
N ALA A 56 11.55 -8.95 -6.43
CA ALA A 56 12.43 -8.89 -5.27
C ALA A 56 13.64 -9.81 -5.48
N GLN A 57 14.84 -9.29 -5.23
CA GLN A 57 16.09 -10.03 -5.36
C GLN A 57 17.03 -9.71 -4.21
N ASP A 58 17.87 -10.67 -3.84
CA ASP A 58 18.98 -10.41 -2.94
C ASP A 58 20.03 -9.52 -3.62
N ASN A 59 21.06 -9.12 -2.87
CA ASN A 59 22.10 -8.22 -3.41
C ASN A 59 23.02 -8.87 -4.45
N SER A 60 22.83 -10.16 -4.74
CA SER A 60 23.52 -10.93 -5.79
C SER A 60 22.61 -11.20 -7.00
N GLY A 61 21.36 -10.72 -6.99
CA GLY A 61 20.40 -10.88 -8.08
C GLY A 61 19.60 -12.19 -8.04
N ILE A 62 19.70 -12.97 -6.96
CA ILE A 62 18.91 -14.18 -6.78
C ILE A 62 17.50 -13.80 -6.33
N PRO A 63 16.44 -14.38 -6.91
CA PRO A 63 15.06 -14.12 -6.48
C PRO A 63 14.80 -14.32 -4.99
N LEU A 64 14.06 -13.39 -4.39
CA LEU A 64 13.51 -13.53 -3.04
C LEU A 64 12.04 -13.92 -3.13
N LYS A 65 11.75 -15.16 -2.74
CA LYS A 65 10.37 -15.67 -2.65
C LYS A 65 9.69 -15.31 -1.32
N GLN A 66 8.36 -15.29 -1.32
CA GLN A 66 7.51 -15.02 -0.16
C GLN A 66 7.72 -13.64 0.49
N ILE A 67 8.15 -12.65 -0.29
CA ILE A 67 8.31 -11.28 0.20
C ILE A 67 6.98 -10.54 0.05
N ARG A 68 6.39 -10.15 1.18
CA ARG A 68 5.17 -9.34 1.19
C ARG A 68 5.45 -7.91 0.73
N PHE A 69 4.62 -7.45 -0.21
CA PHE A 69 4.47 -6.05 -0.58
C PHE A 69 3.05 -5.57 -0.30
N ASN A 70 2.92 -4.28 0.01
CA ASN A 70 1.66 -3.59 0.15
C ASN A 70 1.60 -2.46 -0.87
N VAL A 71 0.42 -2.22 -1.45
CA VAL A 71 0.15 -1.10 -2.37
C VAL A 71 -0.74 -0.11 -1.66
N LEU A 72 -0.30 1.13 -1.54
CA LEU A 72 -1.00 2.19 -0.81
C LEU A 72 -1.52 3.28 -1.76
N THR A 73 -2.55 4.01 -1.31
CA THR A 73 -3.11 5.16 -2.02
C THR A 73 -2.15 6.35 -2.10
N ASP A 74 -1.25 6.50 -1.13
CA ASP A 74 -0.22 7.54 -1.07
C ASP A 74 0.90 7.11 -0.09
N LEU A 75 1.89 7.97 0.16
CA LEU A 75 2.97 7.72 1.11
C LEU A 75 2.43 7.55 2.54
N LYS A 76 3.10 6.73 3.38
CA LYS A 76 2.79 6.58 4.81
C LYS A 76 2.71 7.95 5.51
N ALA A 77 3.64 8.87 5.22
CA ALA A 77 3.66 10.23 5.76
C ALA A 77 2.42 11.08 5.40
N SER A 78 1.79 10.78 4.26
CA SER A 78 0.55 11.42 3.80
C SER A 78 -0.71 10.64 4.21
N LYS A 79 -0.58 9.69 5.13
CA LYS A 79 -1.64 8.80 5.61
C LYS A 79 -2.25 7.93 4.48
N GLY A 80 -1.40 7.46 3.57
CA GLY A 80 -1.80 6.47 2.58
C GLY A 80 -2.45 5.24 3.22
N SER A 81 -3.51 4.73 2.58
CA SER A 81 -4.26 3.55 3.05
C SER A 81 -3.91 2.34 2.21
N ASN A 82 -3.85 1.15 2.83
CA ASN A 82 -3.59 -0.09 2.13
C ASN A 82 -4.72 -0.40 1.15
N ILE A 83 -4.36 -0.62 -0.11
CA ILE A 83 -5.24 -1.11 -1.18
C ILE A 83 -5.12 -2.62 -1.15
N VAL A 84 -4.02 -3.17 -1.66
CA VAL A 84 -3.82 -4.61 -1.86
C VAL A 84 -2.45 -5.04 -1.34
N SER A 85 -2.35 -6.27 -0.88
CA SER A 85 -1.10 -6.89 -0.45
C SER A 85 -0.82 -8.14 -1.30
N GLY A 86 0.41 -8.63 -1.28
CA GLY A 86 0.72 -9.92 -1.89
C GLY A 86 2.18 -10.28 -1.70
N ALA A 87 2.49 -11.56 -1.85
CA ALA A 87 3.84 -12.09 -1.72
C ALA A 87 4.45 -12.48 -3.07
N THR A 88 5.77 -12.36 -3.20
CA THR A 88 6.48 -12.82 -4.39
C THR A 88 6.45 -14.34 -4.54
N ASP A 89 6.36 -14.81 -5.78
CA ASP A 89 6.44 -16.23 -6.11
C ASP A 89 7.89 -16.79 -6.03
N ASP A 90 8.08 -18.05 -6.45
CA ASP A 90 9.40 -18.69 -6.48
C ASP A 90 10.42 -18.00 -7.42
N ASN A 91 9.97 -17.18 -8.36
CA ASN A 91 10.83 -16.36 -9.24
C ASN A 91 11.08 -14.96 -8.67
N GLY A 92 10.60 -14.69 -7.45
CA GLY A 92 10.70 -13.41 -6.79
C GLY A 92 9.79 -12.36 -7.43
N GLU A 93 8.73 -12.78 -8.14
CA GLU A 93 7.85 -11.88 -8.88
C GLU A 93 6.47 -11.78 -8.22
N LEU A 94 5.91 -10.57 -8.20
CA LEU A 94 4.55 -10.31 -7.78
C LEU A 94 3.83 -9.50 -8.86
N LYS A 95 2.69 -10.01 -9.32
CA LYS A 95 1.82 -9.32 -10.28
C LYS A 95 0.42 -9.13 -9.71
N LEU A 96 0.04 -7.87 -9.53
CA LEU A 96 -1.28 -7.47 -9.05
C LEU A 96 -1.98 -6.69 -10.16
N ASN A 97 -3.20 -7.07 -10.51
CA ASN A 97 -4.04 -6.28 -11.42
C ASN A 97 -5.20 -5.70 -10.63
N ILE A 98 -5.21 -4.38 -10.50
CA ILE A 98 -6.20 -3.67 -9.69
C ILE A 98 -6.80 -2.50 -10.47
N PRO A 99 -8.12 -2.29 -10.39
CA PRO A 99 -8.68 -1.00 -10.80
C PRO A 99 -8.26 0.07 -9.79
N LEU A 100 -7.86 1.24 -10.28
CA LEU A 100 -7.52 2.42 -9.47
C LEU A 100 -8.27 3.64 -10.00
N PRO A 101 -8.52 4.69 -9.19
CA PRO A 101 -9.10 5.92 -9.71
C PRO A 101 -8.35 6.41 -10.96
N SER A 102 -9.10 6.78 -11.99
CA SER A 102 -8.54 7.10 -13.32
C SER A 102 -7.62 8.32 -13.29
N TYR A 103 -7.75 9.17 -12.27
CA TYR A 103 -6.89 10.33 -12.04
C TYR A 103 -5.54 9.99 -11.38
N TYR A 104 -5.34 8.77 -10.87
CA TYR A 104 -4.06 8.37 -10.29
C TYR A 104 -2.99 8.34 -11.39
N ASP A 105 -1.84 8.95 -11.12
CA ASP A 105 -0.65 8.94 -11.98
C ASP A 105 0.47 8.07 -11.40
N SER A 106 0.29 7.59 -10.18
CA SER A 106 1.28 6.86 -9.40
C SER A 106 0.60 6.02 -8.32
N VAL A 107 1.35 5.04 -7.82
CA VAL A 107 1.02 4.24 -6.63
C VAL A 107 2.21 4.24 -5.68
N VAL A 108 1.96 3.97 -4.40
CA VAL A 108 3.03 3.72 -3.43
C VAL A 108 3.10 2.23 -3.15
N VAL A 109 4.31 1.68 -3.16
CA VAL A 109 4.58 0.29 -2.81
C VAL A 109 5.47 0.27 -1.59
N THR A 110 5.12 -0.54 -0.59
CA THR A 110 5.90 -0.71 0.62
C THR A 110 6.22 -2.19 0.88
N THR A 111 7.30 -2.43 1.60
CA THR A 111 7.62 -3.72 2.22
C THR A 111 8.32 -3.44 3.54
N ASP A 112 8.05 -4.27 4.54
CA ASP A 112 8.69 -4.18 5.85
C ASP A 112 9.83 -5.23 5.94
N TYR A 113 10.32 -5.73 4.79
CA TYR A 113 11.36 -6.75 4.71
C TYR A 113 12.76 -6.13 4.76
N ILE A 114 13.50 -6.44 5.83
CA ILE A 114 14.87 -5.97 6.04
C ILE A 114 15.75 -6.40 4.86
N GLY A 115 16.56 -5.45 4.38
CA GLY A 115 17.45 -5.61 3.22
C GLY A 115 16.89 -5.06 1.91
N LEU A 116 15.59 -4.74 1.85
CA LEU A 116 14.95 -4.04 0.73
C LEU A 116 14.60 -2.60 1.12
N ILE A 117 14.29 -1.73 0.15
CA ILE A 117 13.80 -0.38 0.44
C ILE A 117 12.33 -0.43 0.89
N ASN A 118 12.01 0.26 1.99
CA ASN A 118 10.72 0.10 2.68
C ASN A 118 9.54 0.74 1.95
N GLU A 119 9.76 1.84 1.23
CA GLU A 119 8.69 2.60 0.56
C GLU A 119 9.20 3.23 -0.75
N ILE A 120 8.40 3.13 -1.82
CA ILE A 120 8.68 3.80 -3.08
C ILE A 120 7.39 4.24 -3.79
N LYS A 121 7.42 5.45 -4.36
CA LYS A 121 6.37 5.96 -5.24
C LYS A 121 6.68 5.62 -6.70
N LEU A 122 5.81 4.82 -7.33
CA LEU A 122 5.96 4.34 -8.69
C LEU A 122 5.01 5.06 -9.64
N PRO A 123 5.47 5.63 -10.77
CA PRO A 123 4.59 6.19 -11.77
C PRO A 123 3.80 5.10 -12.49
N ILE A 124 2.57 5.41 -12.88
CA ILE A 124 1.71 4.58 -13.73
C ILE A 124 1.91 5.03 -15.18
N ILE A 125 2.58 4.21 -15.98
CA ILE A 125 2.89 4.49 -17.37
C ILE A 125 2.25 3.40 -18.24
N GLY A 126 1.34 3.80 -19.13
CA GLY A 126 0.63 2.86 -20.00
C GLY A 126 -0.17 1.80 -19.24
N GLY A 127 -0.73 2.15 -18.07
CA GLY A 127 -1.47 1.23 -17.20
C GLY A 127 -0.58 0.26 -16.41
N LYS A 128 0.73 0.54 -16.30
CA LYS A 128 1.68 -0.29 -15.53
C LYS A 128 2.47 0.52 -14.52
N ALA A 129 2.73 -0.09 -13.35
CA ALA A 129 3.71 0.37 -12.38
C ALA A 129 4.69 -0.78 -12.12
N THR A 130 5.98 -0.56 -12.37
CA THR A 130 6.99 -1.63 -12.36
C THR A 130 8.19 -1.26 -11.50
N TYR A 131 8.69 -2.20 -10.70
CA TYR A 131 9.91 -1.97 -9.91
C TYR A 131 10.65 -3.27 -9.56
N THR A 132 11.98 -3.18 -9.40
CA THR A 132 12.82 -4.27 -8.88
C THR A 132 13.46 -3.82 -7.57
N PHE A 133 13.09 -4.49 -6.48
CA PHE A 133 13.67 -4.35 -5.16
C PHE A 133 14.93 -5.20 -5.05
N GLY A 134 15.98 -4.61 -4.47
CA GLY A 134 17.28 -5.26 -4.32
C GLY A 134 18.02 -5.47 -5.65
N GLY A 135 18.69 -6.61 -5.80
CA GLY A 135 19.45 -6.94 -7.00
C GLY A 135 20.86 -6.33 -7.05
N ILE A 136 21.53 -6.54 -8.19
CA ILE A 136 22.93 -6.13 -8.39
C ILE A 136 22.99 -4.63 -8.70
N ASN A 137 23.35 -3.82 -7.71
CA ASN A 137 23.56 -2.38 -7.89
C ASN A 137 24.98 -2.08 -8.40
N ASN A 138 25.14 -2.08 -9.72
CA ASN A 138 26.39 -1.74 -10.42
C ASN A 138 26.52 -0.24 -10.77
N LYS A 139 25.78 0.66 -10.12
CA LYS A 139 25.75 2.08 -10.50
C LYS A 139 27.14 2.72 -10.32
N LYS A 140 27.87 2.85 -11.42
CA LYS A 140 29.01 3.76 -11.58
C LYS A 140 28.45 5.12 -11.94
N SER A 141 28.43 6.04 -10.98
CA SER A 141 28.17 7.45 -11.28
C SER A 141 29.44 8.25 -11.06
N SER A 142 29.74 9.18 -11.95
CA SER A 142 30.73 10.22 -11.74
C SER A 142 30.21 11.15 -10.65
N TYR A 143 30.52 10.82 -9.40
CA TYR A 143 30.09 11.62 -8.27
C TYR A 143 31.09 12.74 -7.98
N GLU A 144 30.56 13.89 -7.54
CA GLU A 144 31.39 14.90 -6.88
C GLU A 144 32.01 14.28 -5.61
N VAL A 145 33.32 14.43 -5.47
CA VAL A 145 34.08 13.92 -4.34
C VAL A 145 34.11 14.98 -3.24
N ILE A 146 33.49 14.68 -2.12
CA ILE A 146 33.53 15.51 -0.92
C ILE A 146 34.61 14.96 0.00
N THR A 147 35.65 15.77 0.24
CA THR A 147 36.66 15.49 1.26
C THR A 147 36.25 16.17 2.56
N PRO A 148 35.82 15.41 3.58
CA PRO A 148 35.32 16.00 4.82
C PRO A 148 36.46 16.64 5.63
N LYS A 149 36.12 17.74 6.32
CA LYS A 149 37.05 18.37 7.25
C LYS A 149 37.00 17.66 8.61
N ALA A 150 38.06 16.92 8.94
CA ALA A 150 38.22 16.33 10.26
C ALA A 150 38.43 17.39 11.35
N THR A 151 37.94 17.13 12.56
CA THR A 151 38.23 17.92 13.77
C THR A 151 39.13 17.11 14.71
N SER A 152 39.40 17.63 15.92
CA SER A 152 40.07 16.83 16.95
C SER A 152 39.23 15.61 17.34
N PHE A 153 37.92 15.77 17.48
CA PHE A 153 36.99 14.75 17.96
C PHE A 153 36.30 13.92 16.86
N ILE A 154 36.01 14.51 15.69
CA ILE A 154 35.37 13.79 14.58
C ILE A 154 36.39 13.54 13.47
N LYS A 155 36.62 12.26 13.17
CA LYS A 155 37.50 11.75 12.10
C LYS A 155 36.67 11.06 11.02
N TYR A 156 37.29 10.81 9.87
CA TYR A 156 36.67 10.13 8.73
C TYR A 156 37.62 9.09 8.16
N LEU A 157 37.10 7.94 7.72
CA LEU A 157 37.89 6.92 7.02
C LEU A 157 38.34 7.39 5.63
N GLY A 158 37.60 8.30 5.00
CA GLY A 158 37.93 8.86 3.70
C GLY A 158 36.88 9.81 3.16
N SER A 159 36.96 10.09 1.86
CA SER A 159 36.00 10.94 1.14
C SER A 159 34.71 10.18 0.79
N TYR A 160 33.65 10.93 0.51
CA TYR A 160 32.32 10.42 0.13
C TYR A 160 31.71 11.24 -1.01
N ASN A 161 30.61 10.77 -1.61
CA ASN A 161 29.89 11.54 -2.63
C ASN A 161 28.85 12.53 -2.07
N ALA A 162 28.22 13.32 -2.94
CA ALA A 162 27.15 14.25 -2.56
C ALA A 162 25.95 13.63 -1.80
N GLN A 163 25.75 12.31 -1.87
CA GLN A 163 24.70 11.59 -1.13
C GLN A 163 25.24 10.94 0.16
N GLY A 164 26.50 11.15 0.51
CA GLY A 164 27.17 10.55 1.67
C GLY A 164 27.65 9.11 1.48
N LEU A 165 27.66 8.58 0.24
CA LEU A 165 28.20 7.25 -0.06
C LEU A 165 29.73 7.25 0.08
N PRO A 166 30.32 6.36 0.90
CA PRO A 166 31.76 6.20 1.00
C PRO A 166 32.45 5.91 -0.34
N LEU A 167 33.62 6.51 -0.58
CA LEU A 167 34.49 6.18 -1.72
C LEU A 167 35.56 5.13 -1.39
N TYR A 168 35.50 4.57 -0.19
CA TYR A 168 36.40 3.54 0.35
C TYR A 168 35.70 2.18 0.53
N LEU A 169 34.59 1.97 -0.19
CA LEU A 169 33.89 0.69 -0.21
C LEU A 169 34.80 -0.42 -0.74
N GLN A 170 34.71 -1.58 -0.11
CA GLN A 170 35.33 -2.82 -0.54
C GLN A 170 34.38 -3.58 -1.47
N ILE A 171 34.81 -4.77 -1.91
CA ILE A 171 33.90 -5.72 -2.55
C ILE A 171 32.73 -5.98 -1.60
N LYS A 172 31.50 -5.83 -2.10
CA LYS A 172 30.28 -6.07 -1.33
C LYS A 172 30.28 -7.49 -0.78
N ASP A 173 29.81 -7.66 0.44
CA ASP A 173 29.52 -9.00 0.93
C ASP A 173 28.16 -9.48 0.38
N PRO A 174 28.03 -10.77 0.04
CA PRO A 174 26.73 -11.35 -0.29
C PRO A 174 25.84 -11.35 0.95
N ILE A 175 24.58 -10.96 0.78
CA ILE A 175 23.54 -11.03 1.79
C ILE A 175 22.41 -11.83 1.15
N ASP A 176 22.54 -13.15 1.25
CA ASP A 176 21.62 -14.11 0.64
C ASP A 176 20.27 -14.16 1.39
N GLN A 177 19.29 -14.83 0.76
CA GLN A 177 17.95 -14.99 1.34
C GLN A 177 17.97 -15.64 2.73
N SER A 178 18.92 -16.54 3.00
CA SER A 178 18.97 -17.23 4.29
C SER A 178 19.39 -16.25 5.39
N LEU A 179 20.40 -15.41 5.15
CA LEU A 179 20.78 -14.36 6.08
C LEU A 179 19.67 -13.32 6.24
N LEU A 180 19.01 -12.90 5.16
CA LEU A 180 17.88 -11.96 5.25
C LEU A 180 16.73 -12.54 6.06
N LYS A 181 16.40 -13.81 5.89
CA LYS A 181 15.36 -14.48 6.69
C LYS A 181 15.72 -14.45 8.17
N ASP A 182 16.97 -14.78 8.52
CA ASP A 182 17.43 -14.75 9.91
C ASP A 182 17.34 -13.35 10.51
N ILE A 183 17.80 -12.33 9.77
CA ILE A 183 17.75 -10.95 10.23
C ILE A 183 16.30 -10.47 10.42
N ASN A 184 15.40 -10.81 9.50
CA ASN A 184 13.97 -10.47 9.63
C ASN A 184 13.31 -11.20 10.81
N SER A 185 13.82 -12.36 11.23
CA SER A 185 13.38 -13.04 12.44
C SER A 185 13.94 -12.39 13.72
N TRP A 186 15.18 -11.92 13.68
CA TRP A 186 15.85 -11.33 14.83
C TRP A 186 15.39 -9.89 15.13
N LEU A 187 15.28 -9.05 14.10
CA LEU A 187 14.91 -7.63 14.18
C LEU A 187 13.82 -7.27 13.16
N PRO A 188 12.61 -7.87 13.28
CA PRO A 188 11.51 -7.54 12.38
C PRO A 188 11.04 -6.11 12.59
N GLU A 189 10.74 -5.42 11.48
CA GLU A 189 10.13 -4.09 11.47
C GLU A 189 8.86 -4.02 12.34
N TYR A 190 8.75 -2.95 13.12
CA TYR A 190 7.63 -2.65 14.02
C TYR A 190 7.40 -3.70 15.13
N LYS A 191 8.38 -4.57 15.40
CA LYS A 191 8.33 -5.55 16.48
C LYS A 191 9.33 -5.18 17.57
N SER A 192 8.82 -4.44 18.56
CA SER A 192 9.57 -4.02 19.75
C SER A 192 10.41 -5.14 20.37
N VAL A 193 11.73 -4.97 20.40
CA VAL A 193 12.70 -5.88 21.03
C VAL A 193 12.42 -6.05 22.54
N PRO A 194 12.15 -5.00 23.34
CA PRO A 194 11.77 -5.17 24.75
C PRO A 194 10.60 -6.13 24.99
N THR A 195 9.66 -6.25 24.04
CA THR A 195 8.50 -7.15 24.15
C THR A 195 8.78 -8.53 23.56
N ASN A 196 9.37 -8.58 22.35
CA ASN A 196 9.48 -9.81 21.57
C ASN A 196 10.81 -10.56 21.81
N ASN A 197 11.89 -9.83 22.09
CA ASN A 197 13.23 -10.37 22.31
C ASN A 197 13.97 -9.70 23.49
N PRO A 198 13.37 -9.65 24.70
CA PRO A 198 13.96 -8.95 25.85
C PRO A 198 15.36 -9.45 26.24
N GLN A 199 15.68 -10.70 25.92
CA GLN A 199 16.99 -11.31 26.15
C GLN A 199 18.14 -10.61 25.40
N TYR A 200 17.86 -9.85 24.34
CA TYR A 200 18.88 -9.06 23.63
C TYR A 200 19.34 -7.84 24.47
N LEU A 201 18.52 -7.41 25.44
CA LEU A 201 18.74 -6.24 26.28
C LEU A 201 19.23 -6.60 27.70
N ALA A 202 19.70 -7.84 27.91
CA ALA A 202 20.25 -8.24 29.19
C ALA A 202 21.51 -7.41 29.50
N SER A 203 21.60 -6.87 30.73
CA SER A 203 22.73 -6.00 31.14
C SER A 203 24.09 -6.70 31.14
N SER A 204 24.10 -8.03 31.12
CA SER A 204 25.30 -8.84 30.96
C SER A 204 25.80 -8.87 29.52
N ASN A 205 24.97 -8.52 28.53
CA ASN A 205 25.31 -8.63 27.13
C ASN A 205 26.38 -7.60 26.75
N GLU A 206 27.36 -8.04 25.97
CA GLU A 206 28.29 -7.15 25.30
C GLU A 206 27.56 -6.47 24.12
N THR A 207 27.80 -5.17 23.96
CA THR A 207 27.21 -4.30 22.91
C THR A 207 28.29 -3.71 22.00
N ASN A 208 29.56 -3.86 22.38
CA ASN A 208 30.75 -3.44 21.65
C ASN A 208 31.47 -4.66 21.05
N VAL A 209 32.34 -4.43 20.07
CA VAL A 209 33.20 -5.51 19.54
C VAL A 209 34.54 -5.52 20.27
N ILE A 210 34.89 -6.65 20.89
CA ILE A 210 36.17 -6.83 21.60
C ILE A 210 37.13 -7.68 20.77
N ILE A 211 38.30 -7.12 20.47
CA ILE A 211 39.35 -7.75 19.67
C ILE A 211 40.37 -8.44 20.59
N ASN A 212 40.53 -9.76 20.43
CA ASN A 212 41.41 -10.59 21.26
C ASN A 212 42.77 -10.91 20.60
N GLN A 213 42.92 -10.65 19.31
CA GLN A 213 44.18 -10.78 18.57
C GLN A 213 44.23 -9.81 17.40
N LEU A 214 45.42 -9.57 16.84
CA LEU A 214 45.58 -8.68 15.69
C LEU A 214 44.64 -9.09 14.55
N ALA A 215 43.79 -8.18 14.11
CA ALA A 215 42.83 -8.47 13.03
C ALA A 215 42.45 -7.24 12.22
N ASP A 216 42.16 -7.48 10.94
CA ASP A 216 41.41 -6.56 10.11
C ASP A 216 39.93 -6.64 10.49
N VAL A 217 39.27 -5.49 10.64
CA VAL A 217 37.85 -5.42 11.00
C VAL A 217 37.06 -4.68 9.91
N TYR A 218 35.91 -5.25 9.57
CA TYR A 218 35.04 -4.79 8.50
C TYR A 218 33.62 -4.56 9.03
N VAL A 219 32.96 -3.54 8.51
CA VAL A 219 31.55 -3.25 8.73
C VAL A 219 30.83 -3.38 7.39
N THR A 220 29.72 -4.13 7.37
CA THR A 220 28.88 -4.31 6.19
C THR A 220 27.47 -3.82 6.51
N PHE A 221 26.99 -2.84 5.74
CA PHE A 221 25.64 -2.30 5.83
C PHE A 221 24.60 -3.32 5.31
N VAL A 222 23.49 -3.47 6.02
CA VAL A 222 22.38 -4.37 5.63
C VAL A 222 21.14 -3.56 5.25
N HIS A 223 20.67 -2.68 6.12
CA HIS A 223 19.37 -2.02 6.00
C HIS A 223 19.26 -0.75 6.84
N GLU A 224 18.28 0.08 6.47
CA GLU A 224 17.80 1.25 7.20
C GLU A 224 16.27 1.15 7.28
N GLY A 225 15.72 1.01 8.49
CA GLY A 225 14.27 1.10 8.77
C GLY A 225 13.80 2.52 9.18
N ALA A 226 14.71 3.48 9.22
CA ALA A 226 14.47 4.81 9.78
C ALA A 226 13.89 5.84 8.80
N GLY A 227 13.13 6.80 9.35
CA GLY A 227 12.82 8.06 8.66
C GLY A 227 13.93 9.12 8.74
N TYR A 228 14.95 8.90 9.58
CA TYR A 228 16.08 9.81 9.78
C TYR A 228 17.27 9.43 8.91
N MET A 229 17.95 10.45 8.35
CA MET A 229 19.20 10.24 7.64
C MET A 229 20.36 10.19 8.63
N ASN A 230 20.56 9.00 9.22
CA ASN A 230 21.51 8.78 10.30
C ASN A 230 22.98 8.73 9.82
N VAL A 231 23.91 8.98 10.74
CA VAL A 231 25.36 8.78 10.50
C VAL A 231 25.88 7.68 11.42
N LEU A 232 26.64 6.74 10.88
CA LEU A 232 27.29 5.68 11.67
C LEU A 232 28.78 5.98 11.86
N GLY A 233 29.24 5.96 13.11
CA GLY A 233 30.64 6.06 13.49
C GLY A 233 31.05 5.03 14.54
N PHE A 234 32.35 4.99 14.84
CA PHE A 234 32.92 4.16 15.90
C PHE A 234 34.00 4.89 16.69
N TYR A 235 34.26 4.41 17.90
CA TYR A 235 35.43 4.79 18.71
C TYR A 235 36.14 3.52 19.19
N THR A 236 37.42 3.66 19.50
CA THR A 236 38.22 2.55 20.04
C THR A 236 38.74 2.87 21.43
N TYR A 237 38.90 1.84 22.25
CA TYR A 237 39.46 1.95 23.60
C TYR A 237 40.28 0.71 23.95
N ASN A 238 41.07 0.80 25.01
CA ASN A 238 41.73 -0.38 25.60
C ASN A 238 40.70 -1.12 26.46
N LYS A 239 40.43 -2.41 26.18
CA LYS A 239 39.41 -3.19 26.92
C LYS A 239 39.68 -3.28 28.42
N ASN A 240 40.94 -3.12 28.85
CA ASN A 240 41.34 -3.15 30.26
C ASN A 240 41.23 -1.79 30.95
N ASN A 241 40.94 -0.72 30.20
CA ASN A 241 40.67 0.62 30.69
C ASN A 241 39.57 1.28 29.84
N PRO A 242 38.34 0.74 29.87
CA PRO A 242 37.23 1.27 29.06
C PRO A 242 36.83 2.67 29.55
N PRO A 243 36.35 3.55 28.65
CA PRO A 243 35.77 4.82 29.05
C PRO A 243 34.54 4.58 29.94
N THR A 244 34.37 5.41 30.96
CA THR A 244 33.22 5.39 31.89
C THR A 244 32.18 6.46 31.56
N SER A 245 32.46 7.32 30.58
CA SER A 245 31.52 8.30 30.04
C SER A 245 31.90 8.70 28.61
N ALA A 246 30.94 9.22 27.85
CA ALA A 246 31.16 9.67 26.48
C ALA A 246 32.24 10.78 26.35
N SER A 247 32.46 11.58 27.39
CA SER A 247 33.48 12.64 27.39
C SER A 247 34.91 12.12 27.44
N GLN A 248 35.12 10.84 27.81
CA GLN A 248 36.42 10.17 27.81
C GLN A 248 36.76 9.51 26.46
N ILE A 249 35.87 9.59 25.47
CA ILE A 249 36.15 9.12 24.12
C ILE A 249 37.14 10.10 23.48
N ASP A 250 38.30 9.60 23.02
CA ASP A 250 39.32 10.43 22.38
C ASP A 250 38.82 11.05 21.07
N SER A 251 38.24 10.21 20.21
CA SER A 251 37.62 10.63 18.94
C SER A 251 36.66 9.57 18.41
N ILE A 252 35.72 10.02 17.58
CA ILE A 252 34.80 9.19 16.82
C ILE A 252 35.19 9.25 15.34
N THR A 253 35.35 8.09 14.71
CA THR A 253 35.61 7.98 13.28
C THR A 253 34.32 7.60 12.54
N ILE A 254 33.92 8.41 11.57
CA ILE A 254 32.73 8.19 10.75
C ILE A 254 33.00 7.06 9.74
N ILE A 255 32.09 6.07 9.73
CA ILE A 255 32.07 4.93 8.81
C ILE A 255 31.16 5.24 7.63
N LEU A 256 29.90 5.58 7.92
CA LEU A 256 28.87 5.89 6.93
C LEU A 256 28.38 7.33 7.19
N PRO A 257 28.81 8.31 6.38
CA PRO A 257 28.37 9.70 6.47
C PRO A 257 26.85 9.87 6.34
N ASN A 258 26.23 9.03 5.52
CA ASN A 258 24.80 8.89 5.38
C ASN A 258 24.48 7.39 5.35
N ALA A 259 23.81 6.88 6.37
CA ALA A 259 23.45 5.48 6.52
C ALA A 259 22.15 5.10 5.80
N SER A 260 21.71 5.92 4.84
CA SER A 260 20.45 5.69 4.14
C SER A 260 20.55 4.90 2.83
N LEU A 261 19.52 4.08 2.58
CA LEU A 261 19.38 3.30 1.34
C LEU A 261 19.20 4.20 0.11
N ALA A 262 19.63 3.70 -1.06
CA ALA A 262 19.31 4.32 -2.34
C ALA A 262 17.79 4.37 -2.56
N GLY A 263 17.24 5.58 -2.69
CA GLY A 263 15.79 5.82 -2.76
C GLY A 263 15.16 6.27 -1.44
N SER A 264 15.91 6.18 -0.32
CA SER A 264 15.52 6.61 1.03
C SER A 264 16.34 7.81 1.51
N GLY A 265 16.72 8.72 0.60
CA GLY A 265 17.57 9.88 0.92
C GLY A 265 19.08 9.63 0.88
N GLY A 266 19.52 8.38 0.76
CA GLY A 266 20.93 8.02 0.60
C GLY A 266 21.27 7.33 -0.72
N ALA A 267 22.36 6.58 -0.70
CA ALA A 267 22.90 5.87 -1.85
C ALA A 267 23.49 4.51 -1.50
N LEU A 268 23.37 4.06 -0.24
CA LEU A 268 23.84 2.74 0.16
C LEU A 268 22.97 1.65 -0.46
N SER A 269 23.55 0.47 -0.59
CA SER A 269 22.81 -0.75 -0.88
C SER A 269 23.30 -1.87 0.04
N SER A 270 22.40 -2.78 0.40
CA SER A 270 22.72 -3.96 1.20
C SER A 270 23.98 -4.66 0.70
N GLY A 271 24.91 -4.92 1.62
CA GLY A 271 26.23 -5.53 1.35
C GLY A 271 27.36 -4.52 1.17
N ASP A 272 27.10 -3.22 1.17
CA ASP A 272 28.16 -2.20 1.16
C ASP A 272 29.10 -2.38 2.34
N LYS A 273 30.37 -2.66 2.02
CA LYS A 273 31.38 -3.09 2.98
C LYS A 273 32.49 -2.08 3.12
N VAL A 274 32.90 -1.81 4.34
CA VAL A 274 33.99 -0.90 4.69
C VAL A 274 35.00 -1.64 5.57
N LYS A 275 36.29 -1.51 5.28
CA LYS A 275 37.35 -1.86 6.25
C LYS A 275 37.53 -0.68 7.20
N ILE A 276 37.23 -0.86 8.49
CA ILE A 276 37.33 0.22 9.48
C ILE A 276 38.72 0.34 10.09
N GLY A 277 39.55 -0.71 9.98
CA GLY A 277 40.94 -0.66 10.41
C GLY A 277 41.56 -2.04 10.64
N THR A 278 42.78 -2.01 11.17
CA THR A 278 43.50 -3.18 11.69
C THR A 278 43.79 -2.89 13.16
N PHE A 279 43.30 -3.75 14.06
CA PHE A 279 43.33 -3.50 15.49
C PHE A 279 44.13 -4.59 16.22
N PRO A 280 45.00 -4.23 17.19
CA PRO A 280 45.71 -5.20 18.00
C PRO A 280 44.77 -5.90 18.98
N ALA A 281 45.29 -6.93 19.66
CA ALA A 281 44.62 -7.52 20.81
C ALA A 281 44.31 -6.46 21.89
N ASN A 282 43.26 -6.69 22.65
CA ASN A 282 42.79 -5.85 23.76
C ASN A 282 42.18 -4.50 23.33
N THR A 283 41.77 -4.37 22.08
CA THR A 283 40.98 -3.22 21.59
C THR A 283 39.49 -3.50 21.74
N GLY A 284 38.77 -2.59 22.39
CA GLY A 284 37.31 -2.51 22.29
C GLY A 284 36.91 -1.51 21.21
N ILE A 285 35.85 -1.81 20.49
CA ILE A 285 35.28 -0.98 19.42
C ILE A 285 33.83 -0.71 19.77
N GLY A 286 33.53 0.53 20.16
CA GLY A 286 32.17 0.98 20.40
C GLY A 286 31.60 1.74 19.20
N TRP A 287 30.28 1.71 19.07
CA TRP A 287 29.52 2.26 17.96
C TRP A 287 28.80 3.52 18.39
N VAL A 288 28.64 4.47 17.47
CA VAL A 288 27.89 5.71 17.69
C VAL A 288 27.02 6.00 16.49
N LEU A 289 25.72 6.11 16.73
CA LEU A 289 24.74 6.62 15.78
C LEU A 289 24.52 8.12 16.05
N PHE A 290 24.59 8.95 15.01
CA PHE A 290 24.19 10.35 15.07
C PHE A 290 22.80 10.46 14.46
N ALA A 291 21.81 10.64 15.31
CA ALA A 291 20.41 10.62 14.92
C ALA A 291 20.11 11.81 14.00
N ASN A 292 19.59 11.52 12.81
CA ASN A 292 19.36 12.49 11.73
C ASN A 292 20.58 13.40 11.47
N GLY A 293 21.78 12.82 11.57
CA GLY A 293 23.02 13.58 11.53
C GLY A 293 23.45 14.03 10.13
N TRP A 294 22.87 13.52 9.06
CA TRP A 294 23.20 13.94 7.69
C TRP A 294 22.43 15.20 7.27
N THR A 295 23.14 16.25 6.86
CA THR A 295 22.53 17.55 6.51
C THR A 295 22.15 17.67 5.03
N GLY A 296 22.24 16.58 4.26
CA GLY A 296 22.14 16.60 2.80
C GLY A 296 23.47 16.87 2.08
N SER A 297 24.51 17.30 2.80
CA SER A 297 25.84 17.58 2.23
C SER A 297 27.01 17.29 3.17
N SER A 298 26.76 17.14 4.47
CA SER A 298 27.80 16.93 5.47
C SER A 298 27.24 16.26 6.73
N VAL A 299 28.14 15.79 7.60
CA VAL A 299 27.79 15.25 8.92
C VAL A 299 27.66 16.40 9.93
N ASN A 300 26.50 16.49 10.59
CA ASN A 300 26.28 17.34 11.75
C ASN A 300 26.89 16.70 13.00
N ALA A 301 28.10 17.15 13.37
CA ALA A 301 28.81 16.66 14.55
C ALA A 301 28.06 16.91 15.89
N ASN A 302 27.08 17.82 15.92
CA ASN A 302 26.32 18.18 17.11
C ASN A 302 24.96 17.47 17.20
N ALA A 303 24.62 16.62 16.23
CA ALA A 303 23.43 15.78 16.30
C ALA A 303 23.44 14.92 17.58
N THR A 304 22.24 14.56 18.05
CA THR A 304 22.03 13.63 19.17
C THR A 304 22.77 12.34 18.86
N LYS A 305 23.47 11.80 19.86
CA LYS A 305 24.27 10.59 19.72
C LYS A 305 23.70 9.49 20.60
N TYR A 306 23.58 8.31 20.01
CA TYR A 306 23.31 7.07 20.71
C TYR A 306 24.51 6.15 20.57
N TYR A 307 25.03 5.71 21.69
CA TYR A 307 26.22 4.88 21.82
C TYR A 307 25.82 3.43 22.06
N SER A 308 26.65 2.50 21.61
CA SER A 308 26.48 1.09 21.95
C SER A 308 26.62 0.82 23.44
N ASP A 309 27.50 1.54 24.13
CA ASP A 309 27.56 1.51 25.60
C ASP A 309 26.32 2.22 26.18
N PRO A 310 25.41 1.49 26.85
CA PRO A 310 24.18 2.07 27.35
C PRO A 310 24.42 3.19 28.37
N SER A 311 25.52 3.15 29.12
CA SER A 311 25.78 4.12 30.18
C SER A 311 25.94 5.55 29.64
N PHE A 312 26.27 5.71 28.35
CA PHE A 312 26.53 6.99 27.69
C PHE A 312 25.27 7.67 27.14
N ASN A 313 24.14 6.96 27.10
CA ASN A 313 22.91 7.43 26.47
C ASN A 313 22.09 8.34 27.39
N PRO A 314 21.36 9.32 26.80
CA PRO A 314 20.79 10.47 27.52
C PRO A 314 19.57 10.14 28.39
N GLU A 315 18.95 8.97 28.22
CA GLU A 315 17.78 8.52 28.97
C GLU A 315 18.09 8.45 30.47
N THR A 316 17.12 8.80 31.31
CA THR A 316 17.32 8.77 32.77
C THR A 316 17.20 7.35 33.34
N SER A 317 16.30 6.54 32.78
CA SER A 317 16.09 5.15 33.20
C SER A 317 17.04 4.20 32.48
N ALA A 318 17.68 3.31 33.23
CA ALA A 318 18.59 2.30 32.69
C ALA A 318 17.93 1.36 31.67
N THR A 319 16.62 1.12 31.77
CA THR A 319 15.85 0.26 30.84
C THR A 319 15.85 0.80 29.39
N TYR A 320 15.88 2.12 29.23
CA TYR A 320 15.79 2.78 27.92
C TYR A 320 17.16 3.18 27.36
N LYS A 321 18.22 3.02 28.16
CA LYS A 321 19.57 3.45 27.80
C LYS A 321 20.26 2.59 26.75
N GLN A 322 19.83 1.35 26.49
CA GLN A 322 20.46 0.54 25.46
C GLN A 322 19.83 0.85 24.09
N HIS A 323 20.62 1.36 23.15
CA HIS A 323 20.17 1.67 21.78
C HIS A 323 20.76 0.71 20.74
N THR A 324 21.48 -0.31 21.18
CA THR A 324 22.14 -1.25 20.29
C THR A 324 21.95 -2.67 20.78
N VAL A 325 21.73 -3.60 19.85
CA VAL A 325 21.84 -5.04 20.09
C VAL A 325 23.03 -5.58 19.30
N LEU A 326 23.75 -6.54 19.89
CA LEU A 326 24.87 -7.23 19.25
C LEU A 326 24.59 -8.74 19.27
N LEU A 327 24.38 -9.30 18.08
CA LEU A 327 23.93 -10.67 17.87
C LEU A 327 25.00 -11.45 17.10
N HIS A 328 25.45 -12.58 17.63
CA HIS A 328 26.44 -13.41 16.96
C HIS A 328 25.78 -14.52 16.14
N ASP A 329 26.01 -14.51 14.84
CA ASP A 329 25.70 -15.60 13.92
C ASP A 329 26.97 -16.45 13.72
N ALA A 330 27.05 -17.53 14.49
CA ALA A 330 28.18 -18.46 14.44
C ALA A 330 28.31 -19.18 13.09
N THR A 331 27.20 -19.38 12.37
CA THR A 331 27.17 -20.08 11.08
C THR A 331 27.95 -19.30 10.04
N ARG A 332 27.76 -17.97 10.02
CA ARG A 332 28.40 -17.07 9.04
C ARG A 332 29.60 -16.30 9.61
N GLY A 333 29.91 -16.50 10.89
CA GLY A 333 31.01 -15.84 11.59
C GLY A 333 30.89 -14.32 11.59
N LEU A 334 29.67 -13.81 11.81
CA LEU A 334 29.37 -12.38 11.82
C LEU A 334 28.72 -11.93 13.13
N PHE A 335 28.88 -10.66 13.45
CA PHE A 335 28.28 -10.00 14.60
C PHE A 335 27.35 -8.91 14.09
N LEU A 336 26.04 -9.18 14.07
CA LEU A 336 25.01 -8.25 13.63
C LEU A 336 24.76 -7.20 14.71
N CYS A 337 24.78 -5.94 14.30
CA CYS A 337 24.42 -4.78 15.10
C CYS A 337 23.11 -4.20 14.59
N GLY A 338 22.13 -4.05 15.47
CA GLY A 338 20.91 -3.28 15.23
C GLY A 338 20.90 -2.05 16.13
N PHE A 339 20.46 -0.90 15.61
CA PHE A 339 20.37 0.37 16.34
C PHE A 339 18.93 0.88 16.40
N GLU A 340 18.60 1.54 17.51
CA GLU A 340 17.45 2.43 17.64
C GLU A 340 17.93 3.89 17.60
N ASP A 341 17.34 4.72 16.74
CA ASP A 341 17.77 6.08 16.45
C ASP A 341 16.99 7.19 17.19
N MET A 342 15.92 6.81 17.90
CA MET A 342 15.09 7.72 18.68
C MET A 342 15.28 7.53 20.18
N ASN A 343 14.97 8.57 20.96
CA ASN A 343 14.97 8.48 22.42
C ASN A 343 13.91 7.46 22.87
N ARG A 344 14.34 6.50 23.70
CA ARG A 344 13.53 5.35 24.07
C ARG A 344 12.65 5.57 25.31
N ASN A 345 12.63 6.77 25.89
CA ASN A 345 11.71 7.05 26.99
C ASN A 345 10.25 6.87 26.54
N PRO A 346 9.34 6.50 27.47
CA PRO A 346 7.94 6.34 27.14
C PRO A 346 7.34 7.61 26.54
N ASN A 347 6.46 7.45 25.56
CA ASN A 347 5.72 8.52 24.87
C ASN A 347 6.57 9.46 23.99
N VAL A 348 7.81 9.08 23.62
CA VAL A 348 8.65 9.89 22.71
C VAL A 348 8.55 9.46 21.23
N GLY A 349 8.02 8.26 20.95
CA GLY A 349 7.70 7.81 19.60
C GLY A 349 8.61 6.72 19.01
N SER A 350 9.65 6.30 19.73
CA SER A 350 10.47 5.13 19.39
C SER A 350 9.63 3.86 19.32
N ASP A 351 9.77 3.07 18.25
CA ASP A 351 9.11 1.77 18.06
C ASP A 351 9.89 0.61 18.70
N ASN A 352 11.15 0.85 19.09
CA ASN A 352 11.99 -0.05 19.88
C ASN A 352 12.30 -1.36 19.15
N ASP A 353 12.34 -1.39 17.83
CA ASP A 353 12.64 -2.60 17.05
C ASP A 353 14.13 -2.76 16.70
N PHE A 354 14.94 -1.71 16.93
CA PHE A 354 16.40 -1.69 16.77
C PHE A 354 16.87 -2.01 15.34
N ASN A 355 16.06 -1.68 14.33
CA ASN A 355 16.43 -1.90 12.93
C ASN A 355 16.59 -0.59 12.11
N ASP A 356 16.53 0.57 12.77
CA ASP A 356 16.75 1.90 12.16
C ASP A 356 18.07 1.95 11.37
N ILE A 357 19.10 1.28 11.88
CA ILE A 357 20.27 0.86 11.11
C ILE A 357 20.63 -0.57 11.47
N VAL A 358 20.76 -1.42 10.46
CA VAL A 358 21.29 -2.78 10.61
C VAL A 358 22.59 -2.91 9.83
N PHE A 359 23.65 -3.35 10.50
CA PHE A 359 24.93 -3.69 9.90
C PHE A 359 25.52 -4.92 10.59
N TYR A 360 26.54 -5.54 10.02
CA TYR A 360 27.31 -6.55 10.74
C TYR A 360 28.81 -6.30 10.67
N VAL A 361 29.51 -6.89 11.63
CA VAL A 361 30.95 -6.81 11.79
C VAL A 361 31.57 -8.17 11.52
N LYS A 362 32.63 -8.19 10.73
CA LYS A 362 33.50 -9.36 10.52
C LYS A 362 34.94 -9.00 10.79
N SER A 363 35.72 -9.99 11.17
CA SER A 363 37.17 -9.84 11.31
C SER A 363 37.93 -10.87 10.47
N ASN A 364 39.19 -10.57 10.17
CA ASN A 364 40.14 -11.52 9.63
C ASN A 364 41.39 -11.54 10.51
N PRO A 365 41.67 -12.65 11.22
CA PRO A 365 40.89 -13.91 11.28
C PRO A 365 39.56 -13.76 12.04
N VAL A 366 38.52 -14.52 11.66
CA VAL A 366 37.15 -14.43 12.22
C VAL A 366 37.10 -14.60 13.74
N GLN A 367 37.96 -15.46 14.29
CA GLN A 367 38.03 -15.74 15.73
C GLN A 367 38.62 -14.59 16.55
N ALA A 368 39.03 -13.49 15.91
CA ALA A 368 39.60 -12.35 16.61
C ALA A 368 38.58 -11.57 17.44
N ILE A 369 37.30 -11.63 17.07
CA ILE A 369 36.23 -11.02 17.86
C ILE A 369 35.82 -11.96 18.99
N SER A 370 35.80 -11.44 20.21
CA SER A 370 35.32 -12.13 21.40
C SER A 370 33.83 -12.50 21.27
N GLN A 371 33.48 -13.72 21.63
CA GLN A 371 32.10 -14.17 21.77
C GLN A 371 31.59 -14.06 23.21
N ASN A 372 32.47 -13.73 24.16
CA ASN A 372 32.12 -13.63 25.57
C ASN A 372 31.00 -12.60 25.76
N ASN A 373 29.92 -13.01 26.41
CA ASN A 373 28.75 -12.20 26.69
C ASN A 373 28.04 -11.64 25.45
N VAL A 374 28.36 -12.10 24.24
CA VAL A 374 27.57 -11.74 23.04
C VAL A 374 26.43 -12.74 22.91
N TYR A 375 25.20 -12.22 22.75
CA TYR A 375 24.04 -13.08 22.57
C TYR A 375 24.20 -13.92 21.30
N GLN A 376 24.04 -15.24 21.43
CA GLN A 376 24.14 -16.18 20.32
C GLN A 376 22.80 -16.22 19.60
N ALA A 377 22.74 -15.61 18.41
CA ALA A 377 21.53 -15.61 17.62
C ALA A 377 21.34 -16.99 17.00
N ASN A 378 20.38 -17.74 17.54
CA ASN A 378 19.98 -19.02 16.96
C ASN A 378 19.13 -18.76 15.72
N GLN A 379 19.08 -19.76 14.84
CA GLN A 379 18.07 -19.83 13.79
C GLN A 379 16.70 -19.93 14.49
N ILE A 380 15.88 -18.90 14.36
CA ILE A 380 14.52 -18.87 14.90
C ILE A 380 13.58 -18.99 13.70
N SER A 381 12.66 -19.96 13.74
CA SER A 381 11.51 -19.93 12.83
C SER A 381 10.58 -18.85 13.34
N ASP A 382 10.44 -17.76 12.59
CA ASP A 382 9.46 -16.69 12.84
C ASP A 382 8.13 -16.94 12.12
N ASP A 383 7.88 -18.16 11.68
CA ASP A 383 6.67 -18.62 11.02
C ASP A 383 6.02 -19.67 11.95
N SER A 384 4.95 -19.27 12.65
CA SER A 384 4.34 -20.09 13.71
C SER A 384 3.46 -21.21 13.18
N ASP A 385 2.89 -21.04 11.98
CA ASP A 385 1.92 -21.98 11.41
C ASP A 385 2.46 -22.72 10.17
N GLY A 386 3.64 -22.34 9.70
CA GLY A 386 4.41 -23.05 8.67
C GLY A 386 3.92 -22.80 7.26
N ASP A 387 3.19 -21.70 7.01
CA ASP A 387 2.66 -21.36 5.69
C ASP A 387 3.71 -20.74 4.74
N GLY A 388 4.90 -20.44 5.27
CA GLY A 388 6.03 -19.87 4.56
C GLY A 388 6.12 -18.34 4.61
N THR A 389 5.18 -17.68 5.28
CA THR A 389 5.16 -16.25 5.58
C THR A 389 5.62 -16.03 7.02
N SER A 390 6.49 -15.05 7.28
CA SER A 390 6.85 -14.75 8.67
C SER A 390 5.69 -14.09 9.42
N ASN A 391 5.62 -14.29 10.73
CA ASN A 391 4.60 -13.73 11.63
C ASN A 391 4.49 -12.19 11.53
N SER A 392 5.58 -11.49 11.19
CA SER A 392 5.58 -10.04 11.00
C SER A 392 4.97 -9.62 9.66
N GLN A 393 4.99 -10.53 8.68
CA GLN A 393 4.45 -10.32 7.33
C GLN A 393 3.10 -11.02 7.12
N ASP A 394 2.61 -11.75 8.11
CA ASP A 394 1.37 -12.52 8.06
C ASP A 394 0.24 -11.82 8.83
N ASP A 395 -0.91 -11.60 8.19
CA ASP A 395 -2.12 -11.09 8.86
C ASP A 395 -2.83 -12.17 9.71
N TYR A 396 -2.48 -13.45 9.51
CA TYR A 396 -3.06 -14.64 10.13
C TYR A 396 -1.97 -15.62 10.65
N PRO A 397 -1.04 -15.19 11.52
CA PRO A 397 0.15 -15.95 11.94
C PRO A 397 -0.12 -17.21 12.79
N SER A 398 -1.36 -17.71 12.79
CA SER A 398 -1.81 -18.90 13.52
C SER A 398 -2.81 -19.74 12.71
N ASP A 399 -3.03 -19.41 11.44
CA ASP A 399 -3.93 -20.11 10.53
C ASP A 399 -3.23 -20.30 9.18
N ALA A 400 -2.53 -21.44 9.05
CA ALA A 400 -1.71 -21.81 7.89
C ALA A 400 -2.45 -21.85 6.54
N THR A 401 -3.76 -21.61 6.52
CA THR A 401 -4.55 -21.53 5.30
C THR A 401 -4.69 -20.11 4.76
N LYS A 402 -4.44 -19.07 5.56
CA LYS A 402 -4.64 -17.64 5.24
C LYS A 402 -3.37 -16.87 5.55
N SER A 403 -3.10 -15.80 4.79
CA SER A 403 -1.89 -14.99 5.02
C SER A 403 -2.13 -13.49 4.85
N PHE A 404 -2.97 -13.07 3.89
CA PHE A 404 -3.12 -11.63 3.56
C PHE A 404 -4.57 -11.18 3.45
N ASN A 405 -4.86 -9.99 3.99
CA ASN A 405 -6.04 -9.20 3.68
C ASN A 405 -5.77 -8.24 2.52
N ASN A 406 -6.75 -8.09 1.64
CA ASN A 406 -6.64 -7.31 0.41
C ASN A 406 -7.89 -6.49 0.20
N TYR A 407 -7.80 -5.18 0.32
CA TYR A 407 -8.96 -4.30 0.35
C TYR A 407 -9.24 -3.63 -1.00
N TYR A 408 -10.49 -3.29 -1.23
CA TYR A 408 -10.88 -2.45 -2.37
C TYR A 408 -12.09 -1.58 -2.03
N PRO A 409 -12.07 -0.26 -2.28
CA PRO A 409 -10.95 0.50 -2.88
C PRO A 409 -9.70 0.66 -1.99
N SER A 410 -9.88 0.62 -0.67
CA SER A 410 -8.80 0.50 0.31
C SER A 410 -9.37 0.08 1.66
N LYS A 411 -8.53 -0.20 2.66
CA LYS A 411 -8.96 -0.62 4.01
C LYS A 411 -9.90 0.38 4.69
N THR A 412 -9.78 1.67 4.37
CA THR A 412 -10.50 2.75 5.06
C THR A 412 -11.48 3.50 4.16
N GLN A 413 -11.53 3.19 2.87
CA GLN A 413 -12.38 3.89 1.91
C GLN A 413 -13.41 2.94 1.32
N PHE A 414 -14.52 3.54 0.90
CA PHE A 414 -15.61 2.90 0.18
C PHE A 414 -15.68 3.49 -1.23
N GLY A 415 -16.11 2.70 -2.19
CA GLY A 415 -16.67 3.21 -3.45
C GLY A 415 -18.18 3.39 -3.29
N THR A 416 -18.82 4.09 -4.22
CA THR A 416 -20.26 4.30 -4.23
C THR A 416 -20.86 3.88 -5.57
N LEU A 417 -21.92 3.10 -5.50
CA LEU A 417 -22.81 2.78 -6.61
C LEU A 417 -24.06 3.65 -6.51
N ALA A 418 -24.51 4.20 -7.64
CA ALA A 418 -25.64 5.11 -7.72
C ALA A 418 -26.48 4.74 -8.95
N PHE A 419 -27.75 4.42 -8.75
CA PHE A 419 -28.64 3.88 -9.78
C PHE A 419 -29.91 4.70 -9.96
N GLU A 420 -30.48 4.60 -11.16
CA GLU A 420 -31.85 4.96 -11.52
C GLU A 420 -32.71 3.67 -11.62
N ASP A 421 -34.00 3.69 -11.26
CA ASP A 421 -34.86 2.52 -11.12
C ASP A 421 -35.90 2.32 -12.26
N LEU A 422 -36.06 3.31 -13.14
CA LEU A 422 -37.13 3.34 -14.15
C LEU A 422 -36.82 2.59 -15.46
N TRP A 423 -35.63 2.00 -15.62
CA TRP A 423 -35.26 1.22 -16.80
C TRP A 423 -36.37 0.21 -17.15
N PRO A 424 -36.77 0.03 -18.44
CA PRO A 424 -36.14 0.54 -19.65
C PRO A 424 -36.48 1.99 -20.01
N SER A 425 -37.30 2.68 -19.22
CA SER A 425 -37.57 4.11 -19.38
C SER A 425 -36.51 4.96 -18.68
N LYS A 426 -36.35 6.21 -19.10
CA LYS A 426 -35.49 7.18 -18.41
C LYS A 426 -36.14 7.67 -17.10
N GLY A 427 -35.33 7.90 -16.08
CA GLY A 427 -35.67 8.70 -14.91
C GLY A 427 -35.24 10.16 -15.06
N ASP A 428 -35.03 10.82 -13.93
CA ASP A 428 -34.65 12.23 -13.88
C ASP A 428 -33.14 12.47 -13.72
N TYR A 429 -32.34 11.40 -13.69
CA TYR A 429 -30.87 11.42 -13.67
C TYR A 429 -30.27 12.09 -12.43
N ASP A 430 -30.97 12.04 -11.30
CA ASP A 430 -30.39 12.42 -10.01
C ASP A 430 -29.52 11.31 -9.40
N PHE A 431 -29.60 10.08 -9.92
CA PHE A 431 -28.88 8.87 -9.52
C PHE A 431 -29.00 8.57 -8.02
N ASN A 432 -30.16 8.82 -7.41
CA ASN A 432 -30.37 8.57 -6.00
C ASN A 432 -31.45 7.52 -5.68
N ASP A 433 -32.09 6.92 -6.69
CA ASP A 433 -33.11 5.88 -6.53
C ASP A 433 -32.63 4.72 -5.64
N VAL A 434 -31.39 4.28 -5.86
CA VAL A 434 -30.63 3.40 -4.95
C VAL A 434 -29.17 3.83 -4.92
N VAL A 435 -28.68 4.17 -3.72
CA VAL A 435 -27.26 4.51 -3.50
C VAL A 435 -26.65 3.58 -2.47
N VAL A 436 -25.55 2.91 -2.84
CA VAL A 436 -24.88 1.90 -2.01
C VAL A 436 -23.38 2.16 -1.97
N ASP A 437 -22.85 2.42 -0.78
CA ASP A 437 -21.38 2.39 -0.57
C ASP A 437 -20.93 0.93 -0.50
N TYR A 438 -19.77 0.61 -1.08
CA TYR A 438 -19.19 -0.74 -1.07
C TYR A 438 -17.70 -0.74 -0.67
N GLN A 439 -17.28 -1.81 0.00
CA GLN A 439 -15.87 -2.16 0.23
C GLN A 439 -15.73 -3.69 0.16
N TYR A 440 -14.62 -4.18 -0.36
CA TYR A 440 -14.27 -5.60 -0.41
C TYR A 440 -12.99 -5.87 0.37
N ASN A 441 -12.89 -7.03 1.00
CA ASN A 441 -11.66 -7.63 1.53
C ASN A 441 -11.54 -9.07 1.00
N TYR A 442 -10.44 -9.37 0.29
CA TYR A 442 -10.08 -10.73 -0.11
C TYR A 442 -9.09 -11.30 0.88
N VAL A 443 -9.44 -12.44 1.47
CA VAL A 443 -8.50 -13.21 2.28
C VAL A 443 -7.81 -14.22 1.38
N THR A 444 -6.49 -14.12 1.27
CA THR A 444 -5.67 -14.99 0.42
C THR A 444 -4.71 -15.85 1.24
N ASN A 445 -4.27 -16.99 0.69
CA ASN A 445 -3.14 -17.75 1.23
C ASN A 445 -1.79 -17.13 0.84
N ALA A 446 -0.69 -17.74 1.30
CA ALA A 446 0.67 -17.27 1.06
C ALA A 446 1.06 -17.26 -0.42
N SER A 447 0.36 -18.03 -1.26
CA SER A 447 0.52 -18.04 -2.72
C SER A 447 -0.40 -17.05 -3.46
N ASN A 448 -1.06 -16.14 -2.74
CA ASN A 448 -1.99 -15.11 -3.26
C ASN A 448 -3.29 -15.65 -3.87
N TYR A 449 -3.75 -16.85 -3.51
CA TYR A 449 -5.05 -17.39 -3.95
C TYR A 449 -6.14 -17.02 -2.94
N VAL A 450 -7.27 -16.50 -3.45
CA VAL A 450 -8.43 -16.08 -2.66
C VAL A 450 -9.13 -17.30 -2.07
N LEU A 451 -9.37 -17.28 -0.77
CA LEU A 451 -10.13 -18.28 -0.01
C LEU A 451 -11.54 -17.81 0.31
N SER A 452 -11.65 -16.52 0.65
CA SER A 452 -12.93 -15.87 0.96
C SER A 452 -12.95 -14.42 0.53
N ILE A 453 -14.16 -13.93 0.26
CA ILE A 453 -14.45 -12.55 -0.09
C ILE A 453 -15.42 -12.01 0.96
N GLN A 454 -15.02 -10.93 1.61
CA GLN A 454 -15.86 -10.20 2.56
C GLN A 454 -16.25 -8.89 1.89
N ALA A 455 -17.54 -8.63 1.70
CA ALA A 455 -18.03 -7.42 1.06
C ALA A 455 -18.93 -6.66 2.04
N THR A 456 -18.61 -5.40 2.30
CA THR A 456 -19.40 -4.51 3.14
C THR A 456 -20.17 -3.56 2.26
N PHE A 457 -21.49 -3.48 2.48
CA PHE A 457 -22.39 -2.57 1.77
C PHE A 457 -23.14 -1.68 2.75
N ILE A 458 -23.30 -0.39 2.43
CA ILE A 458 -24.07 0.57 3.23
C ILE A 458 -25.11 1.23 2.32
N VAL A 459 -26.40 1.06 2.62
CA VAL A 459 -27.50 1.63 1.81
C VAL A 459 -27.70 3.09 2.17
N LYS A 460 -27.15 4.00 1.37
CA LYS A 460 -27.06 5.43 1.69
C LYS A 460 -28.38 6.16 1.49
N ALA A 461 -29.07 5.82 0.42
CA ALA A 461 -30.34 6.41 0.04
C ALA A 461 -31.22 5.42 -0.73
N THR A 462 -32.52 5.69 -0.68
CA THR A 462 -33.49 5.16 -1.64
C THR A 462 -34.42 6.29 -2.08
N GLY A 463 -34.17 6.79 -3.29
CA GLY A 463 -34.95 7.80 -4.01
C GLY A 463 -36.16 7.25 -4.77
N ALA A 464 -36.48 5.99 -4.54
CA ALA A 464 -37.52 5.30 -5.25
C ALA A 464 -38.87 5.32 -4.52
N GLY A 465 -39.95 5.41 -5.30
CA GLY A 465 -41.26 4.89 -4.88
C GLY A 465 -41.32 3.36 -4.94
N PHE A 466 -40.42 2.75 -5.71
CA PHE A 466 -40.29 1.31 -5.84
C PHE A 466 -39.60 0.67 -4.64
N LEU A 467 -39.89 -0.63 -4.47
CA LEU A 467 -39.22 -1.49 -3.49
C LEU A 467 -38.10 -2.22 -4.21
N ASP A 468 -36.94 -1.58 -4.31
CA ASP A 468 -35.83 -2.08 -5.10
C ASP A 468 -34.92 -3.00 -4.29
N GLY A 469 -34.48 -4.10 -4.92
CA GLY A 469 -33.43 -4.97 -4.41
C GLY A 469 -32.06 -4.57 -4.97
N PHE A 470 -30.99 -5.09 -4.38
CA PHE A 470 -29.61 -4.93 -4.86
C PHE A 470 -28.88 -6.26 -4.79
N GLY A 471 -28.14 -6.56 -5.85
CA GLY A 471 -27.31 -7.75 -5.96
C GLY A 471 -26.06 -7.49 -6.78
N PHE A 472 -25.19 -8.48 -6.83
CA PHE A 472 -23.99 -8.46 -7.65
C PHE A 472 -23.64 -9.87 -8.12
N GLN A 473 -23.00 -9.96 -9.28
CA GLN A 473 -22.56 -11.23 -9.86
C GLN A 473 -21.05 -11.22 -10.06
N ILE A 474 -20.34 -12.22 -9.53
CA ILE A 474 -18.90 -12.37 -9.72
C ILE A 474 -18.67 -13.05 -11.09
N PRO A 475 -18.25 -12.31 -12.15
CA PRO A 475 -18.42 -12.80 -13.52
C PRO A 475 -17.56 -14.01 -13.87
N GLY A 476 -16.43 -14.18 -13.17
CA GLY A 476 -15.49 -15.28 -13.37
C GLY A 476 -15.63 -16.43 -12.37
N LEU A 477 -16.66 -16.41 -11.51
CA LEU A 477 -16.89 -17.43 -10.49
C LEU A 477 -18.17 -18.20 -10.77
N LEU A 478 -18.06 -19.52 -10.96
CA LEU A 478 -19.22 -20.41 -11.10
C LEU A 478 -19.94 -20.58 -9.76
N SER A 479 -21.26 -20.76 -9.78
CA SER A 479 -22.05 -21.01 -8.56
C SER A 479 -21.57 -22.22 -7.76
N SER A 480 -21.11 -23.27 -8.46
CA SER A 480 -20.59 -24.50 -7.85
C SER A 480 -19.23 -24.32 -7.14
N ALA A 481 -18.53 -23.21 -7.36
CA ALA A 481 -17.26 -22.92 -6.70
C ALA A 481 -17.43 -22.27 -5.31
N VAL A 482 -18.66 -21.86 -4.95
CA VAL A 482 -18.97 -21.20 -3.69
C VAL A 482 -19.46 -22.22 -2.66
N LYS A 483 -18.78 -22.24 -1.51
CA LYS A 483 -19.13 -23.09 -0.37
C LYS A 483 -20.31 -22.55 0.42
N SER A 484 -20.30 -21.24 0.72
CA SER A 484 -21.38 -20.58 1.47
C SER A 484 -21.33 -19.06 1.31
N VAL A 485 -22.50 -18.44 1.37
CA VAL A 485 -22.72 -17.00 1.46
C VAL A 485 -23.59 -16.72 2.69
N THR A 486 -23.19 -15.73 3.49
CA THR A 486 -23.96 -15.28 4.67
C THR A 486 -23.99 -13.75 4.75
N GLY A 487 -24.96 -13.19 5.49
CA GLY A 487 -25.05 -11.75 5.78
C GLY A 487 -26.00 -10.96 4.89
N THR A 488 -26.71 -11.61 3.96
CA THR A 488 -27.75 -10.99 3.13
C THR A 488 -28.99 -10.62 3.96
N HIS A 489 -29.70 -9.56 3.56
CA HIS A 489 -30.92 -9.10 4.23
C HIS A 489 -32.13 -9.21 3.29
N LEU A 490 -32.79 -10.37 3.31
CA LEU A 490 -33.97 -10.67 2.49
C LEU A 490 -35.22 -10.70 3.38
N THR A 491 -36.16 -9.80 3.10
CA THR A 491 -37.34 -9.50 3.93
C THR A 491 -38.66 -9.71 3.20
N GLU A 492 -38.64 -9.74 1.89
CA GLU A 492 -39.79 -9.90 1.03
C GLU A 492 -39.99 -11.38 0.70
N THR A 493 -41.23 -11.76 0.35
CA THR A 493 -41.56 -13.15 0.03
C THR A 493 -41.87 -13.30 -1.46
N GLY A 494 -41.41 -14.40 -2.05
CA GLY A 494 -41.94 -14.92 -3.32
C GLY A 494 -41.29 -14.45 -4.62
N PHE A 495 -40.25 -13.60 -4.61
CA PHE A 495 -39.57 -13.19 -5.85
C PHE A 495 -38.06 -13.46 -5.91
N ILE A 496 -37.39 -13.62 -4.76
CA ILE A 496 -36.02 -14.12 -4.67
C ILE A 496 -36.06 -15.57 -4.19
N SER A 497 -35.27 -16.44 -4.83
CA SER A 497 -35.07 -17.83 -4.41
C SER A 497 -33.59 -18.09 -4.19
N THR A 498 -33.22 -18.60 -3.02
CA THR A 498 -31.83 -18.91 -2.66
C THR A 498 -31.59 -20.40 -2.57
N MET A 499 -30.36 -20.81 -2.88
CA MET A 499 -29.86 -22.16 -2.64
C MET A 499 -29.42 -22.32 -1.18
N SER A 500 -29.18 -23.57 -0.73
CA SER A 500 -28.74 -23.85 0.64
C SER A 500 -27.39 -23.22 1.01
N ASN A 501 -26.55 -22.90 0.01
CA ASN A 501 -25.28 -22.20 0.21
C ASN A 501 -25.44 -20.66 0.19
N GLY A 502 -26.65 -20.12 0.14
CA GLY A 502 -26.92 -18.68 0.21
C GLY A 502 -26.79 -17.92 -1.13
N LEU A 503 -26.33 -18.56 -2.20
CA LEU A 503 -26.39 -17.97 -3.54
C LEU A 503 -27.83 -17.91 -4.05
N GLU A 504 -28.08 -17.03 -5.00
CA GLU A 504 -29.33 -17.05 -5.75
C GLU A 504 -29.43 -18.32 -6.62
N ALA A 505 -30.62 -18.94 -6.60
CA ALA A 505 -30.90 -20.14 -7.38
C ALA A 505 -31.01 -19.85 -8.88
N ASN A 506 -30.79 -20.88 -9.71
CA ASN A 506 -30.89 -20.82 -11.17
C ASN A 506 -29.92 -19.83 -11.84
N GLN A 507 -28.76 -19.62 -11.23
CA GLN A 507 -27.67 -18.81 -11.77
C GLN A 507 -26.46 -19.71 -12.06
N SER A 508 -25.87 -19.58 -13.23
CA SER A 508 -24.64 -20.29 -13.65
C SER A 508 -23.40 -19.74 -12.96
N LYS A 509 -23.41 -18.45 -12.65
CA LYS A 509 -22.35 -17.73 -11.95
C LYS A 509 -22.80 -17.35 -10.55
N ALA A 510 -21.82 -17.15 -9.67
CA ALA A 510 -22.06 -16.72 -8.30
C ALA A 510 -22.76 -15.35 -8.27
N THR A 511 -24.08 -15.38 -8.12
CA THR A 511 -24.95 -14.21 -7.96
C THR A 511 -25.45 -14.15 -6.51
N ILE A 512 -25.26 -12.99 -5.89
CA ILE A 512 -25.66 -12.73 -4.51
C ILE A 512 -26.67 -11.59 -4.52
N ILE A 513 -27.84 -11.80 -3.91
CA ILE A 513 -28.78 -10.71 -3.60
C ILE A 513 -28.47 -10.23 -2.19
N VAL A 514 -27.95 -9.00 -2.09
CA VAL A 514 -27.49 -8.41 -0.83
C VAL A 514 -28.68 -8.00 0.01
N PHE A 515 -29.66 -7.32 -0.61
CA PHE A 515 -30.96 -7.03 -0.03
C PHE A 515 -32.05 -7.06 -1.10
N ASP A 516 -33.29 -7.37 -0.71
CA ASP A 516 -34.43 -7.42 -1.61
C ASP A 516 -35.34 -6.19 -1.53
N ASN A 517 -35.12 -5.33 -0.55
CA ASN A 517 -35.85 -4.09 -0.36
C ASN A 517 -34.98 -3.03 0.32
N ALA A 518 -34.57 -2.00 -0.44
CA ALA A 518 -33.72 -0.91 0.03
C ALA A 518 -34.26 -0.23 1.29
N TRP A 519 -35.58 -0.06 1.37
CA TRP A 519 -36.27 0.57 2.51
C TRP A 519 -36.07 -0.12 3.84
N LYS A 520 -35.82 -1.43 3.83
CA LYS A 520 -35.64 -2.24 5.04
C LYS A 520 -34.24 -2.12 5.63
N ASN A 521 -33.33 -1.42 4.96
CA ASN A 521 -31.95 -1.21 5.40
C ASN A 521 -31.75 0.16 6.07
N PHE A 522 -32.81 0.73 6.63
CA PHE A 522 -32.77 1.98 7.39
C PHE A 522 -33.42 1.80 8.76
N THR A 523 -32.81 2.42 9.77
CA THR A 523 -33.37 2.55 11.11
C THR A 523 -33.63 4.03 11.43
N ASN A 524 -34.35 4.30 12.53
CA ASN A 524 -34.61 5.66 13.02
C ASN A 524 -35.20 6.61 11.95
N ILE A 525 -36.12 6.09 11.13
CA ILE A 525 -36.73 6.86 10.06
C ILE A 525 -37.60 7.96 10.66
N THR A 526 -37.29 9.22 10.34
CA THR A 526 -37.98 10.41 10.85
C THR A 526 -38.21 11.42 9.73
N GLY A 527 -39.10 12.40 9.97
CA GLY A 527 -39.43 13.42 8.99
C GLY A 527 -40.37 12.94 7.87
N VAL A 528 -40.75 13.88 7.03
CA VAL A 528 -41.63 13.66 5.87
C VAL A 528 -41.07 14.46 4.70
N ASN A 529 -41.18 13.92 3.49
CA ASN A 529 -40.80 14.69 2.31
C ASN A 529 -41.92 15.70 1.96
N PRO A 530 -41.57 16.86 1.42
CA PRO A 530 -42.50 17.72 0.71
C PRO A 530 -43.27 16.91 -0.35
N ASP A 531 -44.53 17.29 -0.59
CA ASP A 531 -45.41 16.70 -1.61
C ASP A 531 -45.75 15.21 -1.44
N GLY A 532 -45.49 14.62 -0.26
CA GLY A 532 -45.90 13.25 0.07
C GLY A 532 -45.04 12.14 -0.55
N TYR A 533 -43.94 12.51 -1.18
CA TYR A 533 -42.97 11.59 -1.79
C TYR A 533 -42.31 10.66 -0.74
N SER A 534 -41.94 9.44 -1.14
CA SER A 534 -41.61 8.37 -0.20
C SER A 534 -40.12 8.26 0.18
N GLY A 535 -39.17 8.61 -0.70
CA GLY A 535 -37.75 8.30 -0.53
C GLY A 535 -37.09 8.70 0.80
N ILE A 536 -35.99 8.03 1.12
CA ILE A 536 -35.20 8.22 2.34
C ILE A 536 -33.83 8.77 1.97
N ASN A 537 -33.42 9.83 2.66
CA ASN A 537 -32.11 10.49 2.50
C ASN A 537 -31.86 11.11 1.10
N THR A 538 -32.90 11.53 0.37
CA THR A 538 -32.73 12.20 -0.95
C THR A 538 -33.17 13.66 -0.97
N VAL A 539 -34.06 14.08 -0.05
CA VAL A 539 -34.58 15.45 0.03
C VAL A 539 -33.97 16.23 1.20
N ILE A 540 -33.43 17.43 0.95
CA ILE A 540 -32.92 18.31 2.00
C ILE A 540 -34.05 18.64 2.99
N ASN A 541 -33.79 18.41 4.30
CA ASN A 541 -34.76 18.56 5.38
C ASN A 541 -36.02 17.68 5.24
N GLY A 542 -36.01 16.70 4.35
CA GLY A 542 -37.09 15.72 4.20
C GLY A 542 -36.95 14.53 5.14
N ARG A 543 -37.44 13.37 4.69
CA ARG A 543 -37.35 12.10 5.41
C ARG A 543 -35.90 11.63 5.51
N LYS A 544 -35.48 11.29 6.73
CA LYS A 544 -34.13 10.80 7.04
C LYS A 544 -34.20 9.45 7.71
N GLY A 545 -33.24 8.58 7.40
CA GLY A 545 -33.03 7.30 8.06
C GLY A 545 -31.55 7.03 8.25
N THR A 546 -31.18 6.33 9.33
CA THR A 546 -29.82 5.86 9.55
C THR A 546 -29.59 4.59 8.71
N PRO A 547 -28.64 4.60 7.75
CA PRO A 547 -28.29 3.41 7.00
C PRO A 547 -27.82 2.26 7.87
N ASP A 548 -28.21 1.05 7.50
CA ASP A 548 -27.63 -0.18 8.02
C ASP A 548 -26.37 -0.59 7.22
N THR A 549 -25.52 -1.42 7.83
CA THR A 549 -24.29 -1.95 7.23
C THR A 549 -24.40 -3.46 7.09
N LEU A 550 -24.41 -3.94 5.84
CA LEU A 550 -24.49 -5.36 5.51
C LEU A 550 -23.10 -5.91 5.24
N ASN A 551 -22.75 -7.02 5.89
CA ASN A 551 -21.45 -7.68 5.74
C ASN A 551 -21.64 -9.07 5.12
N ILE A 552 -21.41 -9.15 3.82
CA ILE A 552 -21.54 -10.37 3.02
C ILE A 552 -20.24 -11.16 3.11
N ASN A 553 -20.31 -12.40 3.57
CA ASN A 553 -19.16 -13.29 3.65
C ASN A 553 -19.34 -14.44 2.65
N ILE A 554 -18.41 -14.55 1.70
CA ILE A 554 -18.40 -15.57 0.65
C ILE A 554 -17.20 -16.49 0.89
N LEU A 555 -17.45 -17.76 1.20
CA LEU A 555 -16.42 -18.78 1.35
C LEU A 555 -16.35 -19.64 0.08
N LEU A 556 -15.15 -19.89 -0.43
CA LEU A 556 -14.94 -20.70 -1.63
C LEU A 556 -14.70 -22.18 -1.28
N ASN A 557 -15.06 -23.07 -2.20
CA ASN A 557 -14.79 -24.50 -2.05
C ASN A 557 -13.30 -24.83 -2.15
N GLN A 558 -12.56 -24.07 -2.96
CA GLN A 558 -11.11 -24.17 -3.17
C GLN A 558 -10.53 -22.77 -3.39
N PRO A 559 -9.24 -22.54 -3.08
CA PRO A 559 -8.59 -21.27 -3.38
C PRO A 559 -8.56 -20.95 -4.88
N ILE A 560 -8.81 -19.70 -5.26
CA ILE A 560 -8.87 -19.26 -6.66
C ILE A 560 -7.94 -18.06 -6.88
N LYS A 561 -7.21 -18.01 -8.01
CA LYS A 561 -6.42 -16.83 -8.38
C LYS A 561 -7.32 -15.62 -8.57
N THR A 562 -6.99 -14.50 -7.95
CA THR A 562 -7.76 -13.25 -8.04
C THR A 562 -8.03 -12.82 -9.49
N SER A 563 -7.07 -13.04 -10.40
CA SER A 563 -7.21 -12.72 -11.83
C SER A 563 -8.36 -13.45 -12.54
N LEU A 564 -8.88 -14.53 -11.96
CA LEU A 564 -10.00 -15.30 -12.52
C LEU A 564 -11.37 -14.81 -12.05
N LEU A 565 -11.46 -13.97 -11.01
CA LEU A 565 -12.74 -13.54 -10.44
C LEU A 565 -13.39 -12.38 -11.23
N GLY A 566 -12.58 -11.60 -11.94
CA GLY A 566 -12.95 -10.27 -12.44
C GLY A 566 -12.54 -9.18 -11.45
N ALA A 567 -13.07 -7.98 -11.62
CA ALA A 567 -12.74 -6.85 -10.76
C ALA A 567 -13.96 -6.37 -9.94
N PRO A 568 -13.77 -5.99 -8.66
CA PRO A 568 -14.82 -5.31 -7.90
C PRO A 568 -15.21 -3.97 -8.57
N PRO A 569 -16.48 -3.54 -8.47
CA PRO A 569 -17.53 -4.06 -7.59
C PRO A 569 -18.36 -5.23 -8.15
N TYR A 570 -17.82 -6.03 -9.09
CA TYR A 570 -18.40 -7.30 -9.58
C TYR A 570 -19.83 -7.21 -10.14
N ASN A 571 -19.98 -6.73 -11.37
CA ASN A 571 -21.27 -6.63 -12.07
C ASN A 571 -22.48 -6.36 -11.14
N PRO A 572 -22.49 -5.22 -10.43
CA PRO A 572 -23.57 -4.87 -9.51
C PRO A 572 -24.84 -4.49 -10.29
N PHE A 573 -25.99 -4.76 -9.68
CA PHE A 573 -27.29 -4.42 -10.25
C PHE A 573 -28.35 -4.18 -9.19
N ILE A 574 -29.39 -3.43 -9.55
CA ILE A 574 -30.62 -3.34 -8.77
C ILE A 574 -31.74 -4.16 -9.42
N ILE A 575 -32.70 -4.63 -8.62
CA ILE A 575 -33.91 -5.31 -9.06
C ILE A 575 -35.08 -4.35 -8.83
N ALA A 576 -35.63 -3.81 -9.91
CA ALA A 576 -36.62 -2.76 -9.82
C ALA A 576 -37.98 -3.30 -9.34
N ASN A 577 -38.54 -2.67 -8.30
CA ASN A 577 -39.90 -2.89 -7.81
C ASN A 577 -40.30 -4.36 -7.59
N LYS A 578 -39.41 -5.17 -7.02
CA LYS A 578 -39.60 -6.61 -6.76
C LYS A 578 -39.93 -7.46 -8.00
N GLN A 579 -39.62 -6.97 -9.19
CA GLN A 579 -39.79 -7.71 -10.43
C GLN A 579 -38.47 -8.40 -10.75
N ARG A 580 -38.33 -9.68 -10.40
CA ARG A 580 -37.03 -10.37 -10.47
C ARG A 580 -36.31 -10.16 -11.81
N GLY A 581 -36.98 -10.38 -12.95
CA GLY A 581 -36.33 -10.23 -14.26
C GLY A 581 -35.97 -8.79 -14.65
N LYS A 582 -36.41 -7.78 -13.90
CA LYS A 582 -36.17 -6.37 -14.18
C LYS A 582 -34.90 -5.89 -13.47
N GLU A 583 -33.75 -6.30 -14.00
CA GLU A 583 -32.42 -5.95 -13.48
C GLU A 583 -31.85 -4.71 -14.18
N ILE A 584 -31.18 -3.84 -13.43
CA ILE A 584 -30.53 -2.63 -13.95
C ILE A 584 -29.06 -2.68 -13.55
N HIS A 585 -28.18 -2.82 -14.54
CA HIS A 585 -26.73 -2.91 -14.34
C HIS A 585 -26.02 -1.62 -14.77
N LEU A 586 -24.71 -1.55 -14.49
CA LEU A 586 -23.84 -0.53 -15.06
C LEU A 586 -23.74 -0.68 -16.60
N ALA A 587 -23.43 0.42 -17.29
CA ALA A 587 -23.32 0.45 -18.75
C ALA A 587 -22.38 -0.66 -19.29
N ASP A 588 -22.86 -1.38 -20.31
CA ASP A 588 -22.20 -2.52 -20.97
C ASP A 588 -21.89 -3.73 -20.09
N GLN A 589 -22.40 -3.79 -18.87
CA GLN A 589 -22.37 -5.03 -18.09
C GLN A 589 -23.46 -5.99 -18.57
N ALA A 590 -23.11 -7.27 -18.67
CA ALA A 590 -24.06 -8.30 -19.08
C ALA A 590 -25.11 -8.57 -17.97
N PRO A 591 -26.36 -8.87 -18.33
CA PRO A 591 -27.38 -9.30 -17.38
C PRO A 591 -27.03 -10.62 -16.69
N THR A 592 -27.72 -10.93 -15.58
CA THR A 592 -27.66 -12.29 -15.02
C THR A 592 -28.52 -13.28 -15.82
N ASP A 593 -28.53 -14.56 -15.42
CA ASP A 593 -29.34 -15.59 -16.11
C ASP A 593 -30.84 -15.38 -15.94
N LEU A 594 -31.26 -14.64 -14.91
CA LEU A 594 -32.66 -14.39 -14.57
C LEU A 594 -33.23 -13.09 -15.14
N ALA A 595 -32.42 -12.28 -15.83
CA ALA A 595 -32.91 -11.07 -16.48
C ALA A 595 -33.96 -11.37 -17.56
N ASP A 596 -35.02 -10.57 -17.59
CA ASP A 596 -36.03 -10.61 -18.63
C ASP A 596 -35.49 -9.93 -19.90
N ARG A 597 -35.06 -10.78 -20.84
CA ARG A 597 -34.48 -10.34 -22.11
C ARG A 597 -35.48 -9.64 -23.02
N SER A 598 -36.78 -9.77 -22.78
CA SER A 598 -37.82 -9.12 -23.60
C SER A 598 -37.87 -7.60 -23.40
N LEU A 599 -37.27 -7.09 -22.32
CA LEU A 599 -37.18 -5.66 -22.03
C LEU A 599 -36.04 -4.95 -22.79
N PHE A 600 -35.06 -5.70 -23.32
CA PHE A 600 -33.94 -5.13 -24.07
C PHE A 600 -34.40 -4.49 -25.38
N GLY A 601 -33.94 -3.26 -25.63
CA GLY A 601 -34.29 -2.48 -26.81
C GLY A 601 -35.70 -1.87 -26.76
N THR A 602 -36.36 -1.86 -25.59
CA THR A 602 -37.69 -1.27 -25.41
C THR A 602 -37.63 0.11 -24.77
N SER A 603 -38.69 0.93 -24.92
CA SER A 603 -38.77 2.29 -24.36
C SER A 603 -37.56 3.16 -24.72
N ASN A 604 -36.68 3.44 -23.75
CA ASN A 604 -35.46 4.22 -23.96
C ASN A 604 -34.18 3.36 -23.92
N ASP A 605 -34.28 2.08 -23.55
CA ASP A 605 -33.18 1.14 -23.63
C ASP A 605 -32.81 0.85 -25.09
N ASN A 606 -31.50 0.80 -25.34
CA ASN A 606 -30.93 0.45 -26.62
C ASN A 606 -29.88 -0.65 -26.44
N SER A 607 -30.19 -1.65 -25.59
CA SER A 607 -29.36 -2.84 -25.42
C SER A 607 -29.40 -3.70 -26.67
N ILE A 608 -28.23 -4.14 -27.12
CA ILE A 608 -28.03 -5.02 -28.29
C ILE A 608 -27.11 -6.16 -27.83
N PRO A 609 -27.68 -7.28 -27.34
CA PRO A 609 -26.90 -8.38 -26.76
C PRO A 609 -25.80 -8.92 -27.67
N LEU A 610 -26.05 -8.97 -28.99
CA LEU A 610 -25.10 -9.47 -30.00
C LEU A 610 -23.80 -8.65 -30.08
N THR A 611 -23.82 -7.38 -29.66
CA THR A 611 -22.64 -6.51 -29.67
C THR A 611 -22.10 -6.25 -28.26
N GLY A 612 -22.62 -6.95 -27.24
CA GLY A 612 -22.26 -6.69 -25.84
C GLY A 612 -22.72 -5.33 -25.32
N ARG A 613 -23.67 -4.67 -26.01
CA ARG A 613 -24.20 -3.38 -25.60
C ARG A 613 -25.38 -3.61 -24.66
N TYR A 614 -25.29 -3.10 -23.44
CA TYR A 614 -26.34 -3.25 -22.43
C TYR A 614 -26.54 -1.97 -21.62
N TYR A 615 -27.78 -1.75 -21.15
CA TYR A 615 -28.14 -0.69 -20.19
C TYR A 615 -27.66 0.70 -20.61
N LYS A 616 -27.83 1.01 -21.90
CA LYS A 616 -27.57 2.34 -22.46
C LYS A 616 -28.73 2.81 -23.31
N THR A 617 -29.04 4.09 -23.20
CA THR A 617 -30.00 4.73 -24.11
C THR A 617 -29.44 4.85 -25.53
N VAL A 618 -30.25 5.27 -26.51
CA VAL A 618 -29.77 5.57 -27.87
C VAL A 618 -28.65 6.63 -27.89
N ASN A 619 -28.66 7.57 -26.93
CA ASN A 619 -27.63 8.61 -26.76
C ASN A 619 -26.49 8.18 -25.81
N ASN A 620 -26.38 6.88 -25.50
CA ASN A 620 -25.36 6.28 -24.63
C ASN A 620 -25.40 6.71 -23.16
N LEU A 621 -26.52 7.28 -22.69
CA LEU A 621 -26.71 7.59 -21.26
C LEU A 621 -26.93 6.30 -20.43
N PRO A 622 -26.38 6.22 -19.21
CA PRO A 622 -26.46 5.05 -18.34
C PRO A 622 -27.63 5.15 -17.34
N TRP A 623 -27.99 4.02 -16.74
CA TRP A 623 -28.87 3.97 -15.54
C TRP A 623 -28.11 3.70 -14.24
N GLY A 624 -26.79 3.47 -14.30
CA GLY A 624 -25.99 3.22 -13.11
C GLY A 624 -24.58 3.80 -13.24
N LEU A 625 -24.05 4.30 -12.12
CA LEU A 625 -22.71 4.84 -12.00
C LEU A 625 -21.93 4.10 -10.91
N ASN A 626 -20.64 3.90 -11.17
CA ASN A 626 -19.67 3.45 -10.18
C ASN A 626 -18.61 4.53 -9.97
N ILE A 627 -18.61 5.12 -8.79
CA ILE A 627 -17.57 6.02 -8.32
C ILE A 627 -16.68 5.18 -7.41
N VAL A 628 -15.39 5.03 -7.77
CA VAL A 628 -14.45 4.20 -6.98
C VAL A 628 -13.99 4.85 -5.66
N GLU A 629 -14.76 5.82 -5.20
CA GLU A 629 -14.63 6.52 -3.93
C GLU A 629 -16.00 6.91 -3.40
N LYS A 630 -16.05 7.37 -2.15
CA LYS A 630 -17.27 7.88 -1.54
C LYS A 630 -17.81 9.07 -2.33
N PHE A 631 -19.09 8.98 -2.69
CA PHE A 631 -19.78 9.96 -3.51
C PHE A 631 -20.96 10.58 -2.75
N ASN A 632 -21.10 11.91 -2.86
CA ASN A 632 -22.28 12.61 -2.36
C ASN A 632 -23.27 12.76 -3.51
N TYR A 633 -24.35 12.03 -3.49
CA TYR A 633 -25.31 12.01 -4.59
C TYR A 633 -26.14 13.30 -4.67
N PRO A 634 -26.66 13.64 -5.87
CA PRO A 634 -27.61 14.73 -6.03
C PRO A 634 -28.88 14.56 -5.18
N THR A 635 -29.50 15.68 -4.82
CA THR A 635 -30.83 15.67 -4.19
C THR A 635 -31.91 15.23 -5.16
N GLU A 636 -33.02 14.74 -4.63
CA GLU A 636 -34.21 14.34 -5.39
C GLU A 636 -34.53 15.29 -6.56
N LYS A 637 -34.74 14.74 -7.76
CA LYS A 637 -35.05 15.43 -9.03
C LYS A 637 -33.98 16.37 -9.56
N SER A 638 -32.82 16.43 -8.92
CA SER A 638 -31.72 17.27 -9.33
C SER A 638 -30.76 16.48 -10.19
N LYS A 639 -30.79 16.71 -11.51
CA LYS A 639 -29.91 16.02 -12.46
C LYS A 639 -28.45 16.12 -12.01
N ILE A 640 -27.69 15.06 -12.21
CA ILE A 640 -26.27 15.02 -11.83
C ILE A 640 -25.45 16.19 -12.40
N ILE A 641 -25.76 16.66 -13.62
CA ILE A 641 -25.08 17.82 -14.23
C ILE A 641 -25.35 19.15 -13.53
N GLN A 642 -26.43 19.27 -12.74
CA GLN A 642 -26.72 20.46 -11.93
C GLN A 642 -25.85 20.48 -10.67
N GLY A 643 -25.67 19.33 -10.03
CA GLY A 643 -24.83 19.19 -8.83
C GLY A 643 -23.34 19.08 -9.14
N TYR A 644 -22.98 18.39 -10.24
CA TYR A 644 -21.61 18.09 -10.66
C TYR A 644 -21.31 18.72 -12.02
N LEU A 645 -20.78 19.94 -11.97
CA LEU A 645 -20.59 20.83 -13.12
C LEU A 645 -19.56 20.32 -14.15
N LYS A 646 -18.77 19.31 -13.79
CA LYS A 646 -17.75 18.69 -14.67
C LYS A 646 -18.17 17.34 -15.24
N PHE A 647 -19.30 16.77 -14.80
CA PHE A 647 -19.77 15.47 -15.25
C PHE A 647 -19.97 15.39 -16.77
N ALA A 648 -20.64 16.39 -17.35
CA ALA A 648 -20.91 16.40 -18.79
C ALA A 648 -19.63 16.49 -19.64
N TYR A 649 -18.65 17.27 -19.20
CA TYR A 649 -17.35 17.38 -19.88
C TYR A 649 -16.57 16.07 -19.80
N TRP A 650 -16.54 15.44 -18.62
CA TRP A 650 -15.92 14.13 -18.42
C TRP A 650 -16.56 13.05 -19.32
N ALA A 651 -17.88 12.94 -19.34
CA ALA A 651 -18.56 11.93 -20.13
C ALA A 651 -18.40 12.14 -21.64
N GLN A 652 -18.53 13.39 -22.13
CA GLN A 652 -18.38 13.68 -23.57
C GLN A 652 -16.93 13.53 -24.05
N SER A 653 -15.94 13.71 -23.16
CA SER A 653 -14.52 13.43 -23.45
C SER A 653 -14.15 11.95 -23.30
N SER A 654 -15.14 11.06 -23.07
CA SER A 654 -14.90 9.64 -22.79
C SER A 654 -13.93 9.42 -21.62
N GLY A 655 -14.01 10.29 -20.60
CA GLY A 655 -13.21 10.22 -19.39
C GLY A 655 -11.78 10.77 -19.50
N SER A 656 -11.41 11.43 -20.61
CA SER A 656 -10.06 12.00 -20.73
C SER A 656 -9.90 13.32 -19.97
N GLN A 657 -10.97 14.10 -19.80
CA GLN A 657 -10.99 15.35 -19.04
C GLN A 657 -11.72 15.18 -17.71
N TYR A 658 -11.34 15.96 -16.69
CA TYR A 658 -11.99 15.97 -15.38
C TYR A 658 -12.19 14.56 -14.80
N LYS A 659 -11.13 13.75 -14.81
CA LYS A 659 -11.12 12.36 -14.30
C LYS A 659 -11.59 12.25 -12.85
N ASP A 660 -11.47 13.35 -12.13
CA ASP A 660 -11.84 13.58 -10.74
C ASP A 660 -13.10 14.47 -10.61
N TRP A 661 -13.98 14.52 -11.62
CA TRP A 661 -15.19 15.37 -11.67
C TRP A 661 -16.06 15.29 -10.41
N TYR A 662 -16.02 14.15 -9.74
CA TYR A 662 -16.77 13.86 -8.53
C TYR A 662 -16.11 14.39 -7.26
N LYS A 663 -14.92 15.02 -7.29
CA LYS A 663 -14.27 15.63 -6.11
C LYS A 663 -14.87 16.98 -5.74
N SER A 664 -14.59 17.46 -4.53
CA SER A 664 -15.03 18.77 -4.03
C SER A 664 -14.08 19.91 -4.42
N SER A 665 -13.44 19.82 -5.59
CA SER A 665 -12.55 20.85 -6.13
C SER A 665 -13.32 22.13 -6.46
N ASN A 666 -12.65 23.29 -6.41
CA ASN A 666 -13.29 24.58 -6.72
C ASN A 666 -13.88 24.57 -8.14
N GLY A 667 -15.16 24.96 -8.27
CA GLY A 667 -15.89 24.97 -9.54
C GLY A 667 -16.34 23.60 -10.06
N TYR A 668 -16.22 22.52 -9.28
CA TYR A 668 -16.67 21.19 -9.69
C TYR A 668 -18.11 20.88 -9.29
N ARG A 669 -18.58 21.52 -8.21
CA ARG A 669 -19.86 21.20 -7.59
C ARG A 669 -20.71 22.44 -7.34
N ASN A 670 -22.01 22.29 -7.47
CA ASN A 670 -22.98 23.21 -6.91
C ASN A 670 -23.65 22.54 -5.70
N ALA A 671 -23.29 22.99 -4.50
CA ALA A 671 -23.72 22.36 -3.25
C ALA A 671 -25.24 22.41 -3.02
N SER A 672 -25.97 23.32 -3.67
CA SER A 672 -27.43 23.41 -3.53
C SER A 672 -28.21 22.22 -4.11
N TYR A 673 -27.56 21.43 -4.98
CA TYR A 673 -28.15 20.24 -5.61
C TYR A 673 -27.56 18.93 -5.08
N ILE A 674 -26.76 18.97 -4.03
CA ILE A 674 -26.08 17.79 -3.47
C ILE A 674 -26.67 17.49 -2.11
N TYR A 675 -27.05 16.22 -1.89
CA TYR A 675 -27.56 15.80 -0.61
C TYR A 675 -26.42 15.83 0.44
N PRO A 676 -26.58 16.57 1.56
CA PRO A 676 -25.58 16.61 2.61
C PRO A 676 -25.70 15.34 3.45
N TYR A 677 -24.75 14.43 3.27
CA TYR A 677 -24.62 13.22 4.09
C TYR A 677 -23.59 13.38 5.19
#